data_AF-A0A023BY91-F1
#
_entry.id   AF-A0A023BY91-F1
#
_cell.length_a   1.000
_cell.length_b   1.000
_cell.length_c   1.000
_cell.angle_alpha   90.00
_cell.angle_beta   90.00
_cell.angle_gamma   90.00
#
_symmetry.space_group_name_H-M   'P 1'
#
loop_
_entity.id
_entity.type
_entity.pdbx_description
1 polymer ?
#
loop_
_entity_poly.entity_id
_entity_poly.type
_entity_poly.pdbx_seq_one_letter_code
_entity_poly.pdbx_strand_id
1 'polypeptide(L)'
;MIKSIEEGRKEDGNRSIADKIKKRLHDLEKTVENNQGRWAWELLQNAKDSIADYPNRKIKVKIELDKSQVVFRHNGIHFTEKDIRGLINQISSKETEEGEETKRTGRFGTGFLTTHLLSKVITISGVVKTTDEQLYRFEFPLDREGGSTRELVPKIETAWEGFHKSATLLNNYNVDNYNTSFTYNLTTDKQHEIAKIGIEEFIKLIPYVLTFIQKIEKVEIINSVENQTTEFSIVGKKDENIFTIQKKSNGETSHIELLNFTNQKVTIAAEVEENPNGYIFKTHSDIPKLFCDFPLIGTENFHFPVVINSFFFNPQMERDGIWLKGNDDAEVLENQKLIEGALELYTDLIEKVSTEKFFNLFNISDSRLPNTNEKYFDESWYVENIQKSLRNCIFNSTIIEIEKDDVTRKAPKDVWFPARSYSNDVQESLWQYTYDLFPESVSKKDHIQEWVKIFWSEWQKLDYDGLAKDIEDLTSIEKLGESLDKDENDTFIWYNEVAKFILNKENNVILFENRAITPNKEGIFCVKSDLYIDKIKDNELVEVLQLLGENWNEILLNSKVSFGRYYPKEKKDIANEISSSLKNLSLNDENVIEAISRLSEWFESQNPKDSQELFGETYRKRAELFMNTIQDKESLYQVMRSNTDLSKLSAVAKALDENPDLMQNFNQAEQVSLLLEEYDVNSLDELKLVLENSSRDNYKPKLEITQEDLVSLGVTSMDELEEALKDKDLAALFSHTSKPNANMFLYAQSLITRSRKNIKKHLINHPEYDCTEVEELATTVLGGIKKNGVDVHIVIRPSDNGQVIVYYSSEKDTLDYANAELWIDNGKEPPKHLTLGHILKTTGINKIPV
;
A
#
# COMPACT_ATOMS: atom_id res chain seq x y z
N MET A 1 -63.43 -8.19 -67.28
CA MET A 1 -63.10 -9.21 -66.26
C MET A 1 -64.36 -9.99 -65.90
N ILE A 2 -64.22 -11.23 -65.43
CA ILE A 2 -65.33 -11.99 -64.85
C ILE A 2 -65.41 -11.60 -63.36
N LYS A 3 -66.52 -10.99 -62.95
CA LYS A 3 -66.61 -10.29 -61.65
C LYS A 3 -66.35 -11.22 -60.45
N SER A 4 -66.90 -12.44 -60.48
CA SER A 4 -66.68 -13.46 -59.45
C SER A 4 -65.24 -13.97 -59.34
N ILE A 5 -64.44 -13.89 -60.40
CA ILE A 5 -63.02 -14.28 -60.37
C ILE A 5 -62.17 -13.15 -59.76
N GLU A 6 -62.51 -11.88 -60.03
CA GLU A 6 -61.89 -10.74 -59.34
C GLU A 6 -62.28 -10.71 -57.85
N GLU A 7 -63.54 -11.02 -57.51
CA GLU A 7 -64.01 -11.12 -56.13
C GLU A 7 -63.30 -12.25 -55.37
N GLY A 8 -63.22 -13.45 -55.95
CA GLY A 8 -62.44 -14.56 -55.37
C GLY A 8 -60.95 -14.24 -55.23
N ARG A 9 -60.33 -13.59 -56.23
CA ARG A 9 -58.92 -13.16 -56.16
C ARG A 9 -58.66 -12.15 -55.05
N LYS A 10 -59.64 -11.27 -54.76
CA LYS A 10 -59.58 -10.33 -53.63
C LYS A 10 -59.75 -11.05 -52.29
N GLU A 11 -60.66 -12.02 -52.20
CA GLU A 11 -60.86 -12.84 -51.00
C GLU A 11 -59.61 -13.67 -50.66
N ASP A 12 -59.03 -14.38 -51.63
CA ASP A 12 -57.79 -15.14 -51.46
C ASP A 12 -56.60 -14.23 -51.08
N GLY A 13 -56.53 -13.03 -51.66
CA GLY A 13 -55.52 -12.03 -51.29
C GLY A 13 -55.64 -11.57 -49.83
N ASN A 14 -56.83 -11.15 -49.41
CA ASN A 14 -57.13 -10.77 -48.03
C ASN A 14 -56.87 -11.93 -47.05
N ARG A 15 -57.21 -13.16 -47.44
CA ARG A 15 -56.97 -14.38 -46.66
C ARG A 15 -55.48 -14.65 -46.46
N SER A 16 -54.68 -14.55 -47.52
CA SER A 16 -53.22 -14.71 -47.45
C SER A 16 -52.57 -13.66 -46.54
N ILE A 17 -53.07 -12.42 -46.57
CA ILE A 17 -52.67 -11.35 -45.66
C ILE A 17 -53.01 -11.70 -44.21
N ALA A 18 -54.26 -12.11 -43.95
CA ALA A 18 -54.73 -12.49 -42.62
C ALA A 18 -53.94 -13.68 -42.02
N ASP A 19 -53.61 -14.70 -42.83
CA ASP A 19 -52.78 -15.83 -42.39
C ASP A 19 -51.33 -15.41 -42.06
N LYS A 20 -50.75 -14.49 -42.84
CA LYS A 20 -49.41 -13.90 -42.55
C LYS A 20 -49.42 -13.09 -41.24
N ILE A 21 -50.43 -12.25 -41.03
CA ILE A 21 -50.61 -11.46 -39.80
C ILE A 21 -50.76 -12.40 -38.60
N LYS A 22 -51.67 -13.37 -38.68
CA LYS A 22 -51.90 -14.36 -37.62
C LYS A 22 -50.63 -15.10 -37.24
N LYS A 23 -49.85 -15.60 -38.22
CA LYS A 23 -48.60 -16.31 -37.93
C LYS A 23 -47.62 -15.41 -37.16
N ARG A 24 -47.30 -14.23 -37.70
CA ARG A 24 -46.31 -13.33 -37.09
C ARG A 24 -46.75 -12.82 -35.71
N LEU A 25 -48.05 -12.56 -35.48
CA LEU A 25 -48.56 -12.22 -34.13
C LEU A 25 -48.40 -13.38 -33.15
N HIS A 26 -48.70 -14.60 -33.56
CA HIS A 26 -48.54 -15.79 -32.71
C HIS A 26 -47.08 -16.14 -32.42
N ASP A 27 -46.15 -15.77 -33.30
CA ASP A 27 -44.72 -15.92 -33.06
C ASP A 27 -44.18 -14.80 -32.13
N LEU A 28 -44.64 -13.55 -32.29
CA LEU A 28 -44.39 -12.43 -31.35
C LEU A 28 -44.92 -12.71 -29.93
N GLU A 29 -46.10 -13.35 -29.81
CA GLU A 29 -46.69 -13.74 -28.52
C GLU A 29 -45.84 -14.74 -27.71
N LYS A 30 -44.80 -15.35 -28.33
CA LYS A 30 -43.86 -16.26 -27.66
C LYS A 30 -42.54 -15.58 -27.24
N THR A 31 -42.24 -14.39 -27.75
CA THR A 31 -40.98 -13.67 -27.48
C THR A 31 -41.14 -12.46 -26.57
N VAL A 32 -42.35 -12.24 -26.03
CA VAL A 32 -42.75 -11.04 -25.27
C VAL A 32 -41.85 -10.74 -24.07
N GLU A 33 -41.40 -11.76 -23.35
CA GLU A 33 -40.63 -11.60 -22.10
C GLU A 33 -39.33 -10.81 -22.31
N ASN A 34 -38.68 -10.95 -23.48
CA ASN A 34 -37.45 -10.25 -23.83
C ASN A 34 -37.67 -8.98 -24.69
N ASN A 35 -38.92 -8.62 -25.02
CA ASN A 35 -39.24 -7.64 -26.07
C ASN A 35 -40.10 -6.44 -25.60
N GLN A 36 -40.29 -6.25 -24.29
CA GLN A 36 -41.31 -5.34 -23.76
C GLN A 36 -41.09 -3.86 -24.13
N GLY A 37 -39.85 -3.35 -24.16
CA GLY A 37 -39.56 -1.97 -24.58
C GLY A 37 -39.45 -1.73 -26.09
N ARG A 38 -39.33 -2.80 -26.89
CA ARG A 38 -39.01 -2.74 -28.33
C ARG A 38 -39.99 -1.91 -29.16
N TRP A 39 -41.26 -1.80 -28.75
CA TRP A 39 -42.27 -1.03 -29.49
C TRP A 39 -41.89 0.46 -29.66
N ALA A 40 -41.24 1.07 -28.67
CA ALA A 40 -40.86 2.48 -28.72
C ALA A 40 -39.71 2.71 -29.72
N TRP A 41 -38.73 1.80 -29.75
CA TRP A 41 -37.62 1.82 -30.70
C TRP A 41 -38.08 1.58 -32.15
N GLU A 42 -38.99 0.63 -32.39
CA GLU A 42 -39.52 0.37 -33.73
C GLU A 42 -40.32 1.57 -34.26
N LEU A 43 -41.02 2.33 -33.41
CA LEU A 43 -41.69 3.58 -33.79
C LEU A 43 -40.70 4.72 -34.04
N LEU A 44 -39.67 4.88 -33.21
CA LEU A 44 -38.58 5.84 -33.42
C LEU A 44 -37.79 5.55 -34.71
N GLN A 45 -37.58 4.27 -35.03
CA GLN A 45 -36.96 3.81 -36.27
C GLN A 45 -37.83 4.12 -37.49
N ASN A 46 -39.14 3.87 -37.42
CA ASN A 46 -40.07 4.26 -38.50
C ASN A 46 -40.10 5.78 -38.70
N ALA A 47 -40.01 6.57 -37.62
CA ALA A 47 -39.83 8.01 -37.72
C ALA A 47 -38.51 8.35 -38.43
N LYS A 48 -37.36 7.76 -38.03
CA LYS A 48 -36.04 7.99 -38.65
C LYS A 48 -36.03 7.66 -40.14
N ASP A 49 -36.52 6.48 -40.51
CA ASP A 49 -36.57 6.01 -41.90
C ASP A 49 -37.39 6.93 -42.80
N SER A 50 -38.39 7.64 -42.27
CA SER A 50 -39.18 8.62 -43.04
C SER A 50 -38.34 9.79 -43.59
N ILE A 51 -37.25 10.18 -42.91
CA ILE A 51 -36.33 11.24 -43.37
C ILE A 51 -35.00 10.69 -43.88
N ALA A 52 -34.92 9.40 -44.22
CA ALA A 52 -33.70 8.78 -44.75
C ALA A 52 -33.15 9.58 -45.95
N ASP A 53 -34.03 9.91 -46.89
CA ASP A 53 -33.74 10.58 -48.17
C ASP A 53 -33.68 12.12 -48.07
N TYR A 54 -33.90 12.69 -46.88
CA TYR A 54 -33.98 14.13 -46.62
C TYR A 54 -32.86 14.56 -45.65
N PRO A 55 -31.63 14.84 -46.14
CA PRO A 55 -30.45 14.98 -45.28
C PRO A 55 -30.55 16.13 -44.27
N ASN A 56 -31.23 17.23 -44.63
CA ASN A 56 -31.35 18.42 -43.79
C ASN A 56 -32.59 18.42 -42.86
N ARG A 57 -33.42 17.36 -42.89
CA ARG A 57 -34.54 17.24 -41.93
C ARG A 57 -34.02 16.69 -40.60
N LYS A 58 -34.62 17.16 -39.51
CA LYS A 58 -34.52 16.54 -38.19
C LYS A 58 -35.90 16.12 -37.68
N ILE A 59 -35.91 15.17 -36.76
CA ILE A 59 -37.12 14.64 -36.12
C ILE A 59 -37.33 15.21 -34.72
N LYS A 60 -38.59 15.50 -34.43
CA LYS A 60 -39.15 15.75 -33.11
C LYS A 60 -40.13 14.61 -32.84
N VAL A 61 -39.93 13.88 -31.75
CA VAL A 61 -40.86 12.85 -31.26
C VAL A 61 -41.58 13.36 -30.02
N LYS A 62 -42.85 12.98 -29.88
CA LYS A 62 -43.59 13.09 -28.62
C LYS A 62 -44.24 11.74 -28.31
N ILE A 63 -44.13 11.26 -27.08
CA ILE A 63 -44.81 10.07 -26.56
C ILE A 63 -45.67 10.51 -25.38
N GLU A 64 -46.95 10.19 -25.41
CA GLU A 64 -47.94 10.58 -24.41
C GLU A 64 -48.52 9.29 -23.81
N LEU A 65 -48.35 9.06 -22.50
CA LEU A 65 -48.88 7.91 -21.76
C LEU A 65 -49.94 8.38 -20.76
N ASP A 66 -51.13 7.80 -20.82
CA ASP A 66 -52.19 7.99 -19.83
C ASP A 66 -52.77 6.63 -19.36
N LYS A 67 -53.84 6.67 -18.56
CA LYS A 67 -54.48 5.47 -17.96
C LYS A 67 -55.38 4.67 -18.93
N SER A 68 -55.28 4.94 -20.23
CA SER A 68 -56.14 4.37 -21.27
C SER A 68 -55.45 4.19 -22.62
N GLN A 69 -54.35 4.91 -22.89
CA GLN A 69 -53.66 4.87 -24.16
C GLN A 69 -52.18 5.26 -24.06
N VAL A 70 -51.41 4.84 -25.07
CA VAL A 70 -50.13 5.44 -25.46
C VAL A 70 -50.30 6.11 -26.83
N VAL A 71 -49.83 7.35 -26.98
CA VAL A 71 -49.81 8.08 -28.25
C VAL A 71 -48.38 8.40 -28.63
N PHE A 72 -47.88 7.82 -29.72
CA PHE A 72 -46.59 8.16 -30.32
C PHE A 72 -46.80 9.10 -31.50
N ARG A 73 -46.06 10.23 -31.54
CA ARG A 73 -46.15 11.25 -32.59
C ARG A 73 -44.78 11.65 -33.12
N HIS A 74 -44.70 11.98 -34.41
CA HIS A 74 -43.49 12.58 -35.00
C HIS A 74 -43.78 13.57 -36.13
N ASN A 75 -42.83 14.49 -36.39
CA ASN A 75 -42.83 15.44 -37.51
C ASN A 75 -42.08 14.91 -38.76
N GLY A 76 -42.21 13.60 -39.03
CA GLY A 76 -41.68 12.98 -40.23
C GLY A 76 -42.36 13.49 -41.51
N ILE A 77 -41.92 12.98 -42.66
CA ILE A 77 -42.63 13.25 -43.92
C ILE A 77 -44.00 12.56 -43.95
N HIS A 78 -44.84 12.96 -44.90
CA HIS A 78 -46.08 12.28 -45.23
C HIS A 78 -45.85 10.81 -45.65
N PHE A 79 -46.84 9.95 -45.40
CA PHE A 79 -46.88 8.61 -45.97
C PHE A 79 -46.99 8.65 -47.50
N THR A 80 -46.53 7.61 -48.19
CA THR A 80 -46.85 7.36 -49.60
C THR A 80 -47.99 6.34 -49.72
N GLU A 81 -48.56 6.20 -50.92
CA GLU A 81 -49.50 5.10 -51.22
C GLU A 81 -48.92 3.70 -50.93
N LYS A 82 -47.59 3.50 -51.06
CA LYS A 82 -46.95 2.22 -50.72
C LYS A 82 -47.01 1.96 -49.21
N ASP A 83 -46.86 3.00 -48.39
CA ASP A 83 -46.82 2.86 -46.93
C ASP A 83 -48.22 2.60 -46.35
N ILE A 84 -49.27 3.26 -46.86
CA ILE A 84 -50.65 2.96 -46.46
C ILE A 84 -51.02 1.51 -46.82
N ARG A 85 -50.66 1.06 -48.04
CA ARG A 85 -50.85 -0.34 -48.46
C ARG A 85 -50.05 -1.30 -47.56
N GLY A 86 -48.82 -0.95 -47.20
CA GLY A 86 -47.98 -1.73 -46.29
C GLY A 86 -48.53 -1.85 -44.87
N LEU A 87 -49.01 -0.74 -44.29
CA LEU A 87 -49.65 -0.70 -42.97
C LEU A 87 -50.90 -1.57 -42.91
N ILE A 88 -51.85 -1.39 -43.85
CA ILE A 88 -53.13 -2.11 -43.80
C ILE A 88 -52.93 -3.59 -44.16
N ASN A 89 -52.16 -3.90 -45.20
CA ASN A 89 -52.01 -5.27 -45.71
C ASN A 89 -50.82 -6.05 -45.10
N GLN A 90 -50.03 -5.45 -44.20
CA GLN A 90 -48.81 -6.03 -43.61
C GLN A 90 -47.80 -6.58 -44.65
N ILE A 91 -47.77 -5.97 -45.83
CA ILE A 91 -46.80 -6.28 -46.90
C ILE A 91 -45.57 -5.40 -46.68
N SER A 92 -44.36 -5.97 -46.72
CA SER A 92 -43.14 -5.18 -46.62
C SER A 92 -43.04 -4.23 -47.82
N SER A 93 -42.94 -2.93 -47.56
CA SER A 93 -42.64 -1.92 -48.59
C SER A 93 -41.13 -1.76 -48.85
N LYS A 94 -40.30 -2.61 -48.22
CA LYS A 94 -38.83 -2.50 -48.14
C LYS A 94 -38.12 -3.82 -48.49
N GLU A 95 -38.64 -4.58 -49.45
CA GLU A 95 -37.83 -5.60 -50.15
C GLU A 95 -36.89 -4.86 -51.12
N THR A 96 -35.59 -4.87 -50.85
CA THR A 96 -34.56 -4.39 -51.79
C THR A 96 -34.10 -5.49 -52.73
N GLU A 97 -33.66 -5.11 -53.92
CA GLU A 97 -32.96 -6.01 -54.84
C GLU A 97 -31.55 -6.32 -54.30
N GLU A 98 -31.02 -7.51 -54.60
CA GLU A 98 -29.72 -7.98 -54.09
C GLU A 98 -28.58 -7.07 -54.59
N GLY A 99 -28.00 -6.27 -53.68
CA GLY A 99 -26.85 -5.41 -53.94
C GLY A 99 -27.04 -3.90 -53.75
N GLU A 100 -28.24 -3.41 -53.39
CA GLU A 100 -28.43 -1.97 -53.09
C GLU A 100 -28.06 -1.59 -51.65
N GLU A 101 -27.22 -0.57 -51.47
CA GLU A 101 -26.92 0.03 -50.16
C GLU A 101 -28.14 0.79 -49.59
N THR A 102 -28.70 0.29 -48.48
CA THR A 102 -29.88 0.88 -47.85
C THR A 102 -29.54 2.00 -46.87
N LYS A 103 -30.16 3.18 -47.04
CA LYS A 103 -30.11 4.31 -46.08
C LYS A 103 -31.15 4.24 -44.95
N ARG A 104 -31.78 3.07 -44.78
CA ARG A 104 -32.96 2.84 -43.92
C ARG A 104 -32.68 1.63 -43.03
N THR A 105 -32.90 1.76 -41.73
CA THR A 105 -32.54 0.73 -40.74
C THR A 105 -33.50 -0.47 -40.77
N GLY A 106 -34.77 -0.24 -41.13
CA GLY A 106 -35.79 -1.28 -41.12
C GLY A 106 -35.75 -2.21 -42.34
N ARG A 107 -34.83 -3.20 -42.38
CA ARG A 107 -34.73 -4.20 -43.47
C ARG A 107 -35.89 -5.24 -43.49
N PHE A 108 -36.30 -5.78 -42.33
CA PHE A 108 -37.11 -7.02 -42.29
C PHE A 108 -38.66 -6.86 -42.39
N GLY A 109 -39.18 -5.64 -42.41
CA GLY A 109 -40.63 -5.39 -42.51
C GLY A 109 -41.48 -5.98 -41.37
N THR A 110 -40.89 -6.18 -40.18
CA THR A 110 -41.53 -6.75 -38.98
C THR A 110 -41.91 -5.71 -37.94
N GLY A 111 -41.07 -4.69 -37.72
CA GLY A 111 -41.12 -3.80 -36.54
C GLY A 111 -42.45 -3.16 -36.18
N PHE A 112 -43.26 -2.73 -37.17
CA PHE A 112 -44.59 -2.18 -36.87
C PHE A 112 -45.53 -3.22 -36.24
N LEU A 113 -45.38 -4.51 -36.57
CA LEU A 113 -46.16 -5.57 -35.93
C LEU A 113 -45.72 -5.83 -34.49
N THR A 114 -44.44 -5.62 -34.15
CA THR A 114 -43.94 -5.67 -32.75
C THR A 114 -44.68 -4.69 -31.85
N THR A 115 -45.12 -3.54 -32.38
CA THR A 115 -45.94 -2.58 -31.62
C THR A 115 -47.32 -3.12 -31.21
N HIS A 116 -47.79 -4.21 -31.81
CA HIS A 116 -49.06 -4.84 -31.44
C HIS A 116 -48.98 -5.64 -30.14
N LEU A 117 -47.78 -5.80 -29.56
CA LEU A 117 -47.59 -6.23 -28.17
C LEU A 117 -48.17 -5.22 -27.17
N LEU A 118 -48.17 -3.93 -27.52
CA LEU A 118 -48.75 -2.84 -26.72
C LEU A 118 -50.27 -2.77 -26.90
N SER A 119 -50.77 -2.85 -28.14
CA SER A 119 -52.20 -3.06 -28.41
C SER A 119 -52.47 -3.59 -29.82
N LYS A 120 -53.40 -4.53 -29.94
CA LYS A 120 -53.87 -5.08 -31.23
C LYS A 120 -54.86 -4.15 -31.95
N VAL A 121 -55.31 -3.07 -31.31
CA VAL A 121 -56.17 -2.04 -31.89
C VAL A 121 -55.43 -0.70 -31.81
N ILE A 122 -55.08 -0.16 -32.98
CA ILE A 122 -54.24 1.04 -33.12
C ILE A 122 -54.99 2.06 -33.96
N THR A 123 -55.23 3.27 -33.46
CA THR A 123 -55.70 4.38 -34.31
C THR A 123 -54.50 5.05 -34.95
N ILE A 124 -54.48 5.08 -36.29
CA ILE A 124 -53.41 5.70 -37.08
C ILE A 124 -53.96 6.98 -37.70
N SER A 125 -53.33 8.12 -37.42
CA SER A 125 -53.58 9.37 -38.14
C SER A 125 -52.31 9.91 -38.78
N GLY A 126 -52.49 10.57 -39.92
CA GLY A 126 -51.38 10.94 -40.77
C GLY A 126 -51.75 11.90 -41.89
N VAL A 127 -50.75 12.23 -42.69
CA VAL A 127 -50.91 12.82 -44.02
C VAL A 127 -50.32 11.84 -45.03
N VAL A 128 -51.07 11.52 -46.09
CA VAL A 128 -50.60 10.72 -47.23
C VAL A 128 -50.46 11.62 -48.45
N LYS A 129 -49.42 11.39 -49.25
CA LYS A 129 -49.26 11.97 -50.58
C LYS A 129 -49.65 10.94 -51.65
N THR A 130 -50.55 11.34 -52.54
CA THR A 130 -51.04 10.53 -53.66
C THR A 130 -50.19 10.74 -54.92
N THR A 131 -50.32 9.83 -55.89
CA THR A 131 -49.56 9.86 -57.16
C THR A 131 -49.84 11.06 -58.06
N ASP A 132 -50.87 11.86 -57.79
CA ASP A 132 -51.17 13.14 -58.42
C ASP A 132 -50.65 14.35 -57.61
N GLU A 133 -49.68 14.12 -56.72
CA GLU A 133 -49.02 15.09 -55.84
C GLU A 133 -49.90 15.75 -54.77
N GLN A 134 -51.19 15.40 -54.68
CA GLN A 134 -52.09 15.90 -53.64
C GLN A 134 -51.77 15.33 -52.25
N LEU A 135 -52.17 16.05 -51.20
CA LEU A 135 -52.00 15.65 -49.80
C LEU A 135 -53.37 15.45 -49.13
N TYR A 136 -53.56 14.30 -48.49
CA TYR A 136 -54.78 13.98 -47.75
C TYR A 136 -54.45 13.69 -46.28
N ARG A 137 -55.16 14.33 -45.36
CA ARG A 137 -55.17 13.96 -43.94
C ARG A 137 -56.13 12.78 -43.74
N PHE A 138 -55.73 11.78 -42.96
CA PHE A 138 -56.54 10.61 -42.65
C PHE A 138 -56.46 10.25 -41.16
N GLU A 139 -57.45 9.50 -40.67
CA GLU A 139 -57.48 8.93 -39.33
C GLU A 139 -58.37 7.68 -39.32
N PHE A 140 -57.80 6.49 -39.07
CA PHE A 140 -58.57 5.24 -39.06
C PHE A 140 -58.06 4.23 -38.02
N PRO A 141 -58.95 3.39 -37.46
CA PRO A 141 -58.55 2.27 -36.62
C PRO A 141 -58.02 1.10 -37.47
N LEU A 142 -56.84 0.60 -37.11
CA LEU A 142 -56.28 -0.66 -37.56
C LEU A 142 -56.48 -1.71 -36.45
N ASP A 143 -57.39 -2.64 -36.69
CA ASP A 143 -57.75 -3.71 -35.75
C ASP A 143 -57.17 -5.05 -36.22
N ARG A 144 -56.40 -5.70 -35.34
CA ARG A 144 -55.80 -7.03 -35.54
C ARG A 144 -56.23 -8.05 -34.48
N GLU A 145 -57.28 -7.79 -33.70
CA GLU A 145 -57.81 -8.81 -32.79
C GLU A 145 -58.53 -9.92 -33.57
N GLY A 146 -58.27 -11.18 -33.23
CA GLY A 146 -58.91 -12.33 -33.87
C GLY A 146 -58.02 -13.57 -33.78
N GLY A 147 -58.59 -14.70 -33.39
CA GLY A 147 -57.92 -16.00 -33.34
C GLY A 147 -57.92 -16.73 -34.68
N SER A 148 -58.79 -16.36 -35.62
CA SER A 148 -58.88 -17.00 -36.94
C SER A 148 -58.80 -16.04 -38.13
N THR A 149 -58.37 -16.58 -39.28
CA THR A 149 -58.34 -15.90 -40.57
C THR A 149 -59.70 -15.33 -40.97
N ARG A 150 -60.80 -15.98 -40.52
CA ARG A 150 -62.18 -15.52 -40.77
C ARG A 150 -62.56 -14.27 -39.97
N GLU A 151 -61.95 -14.04 -38.81
CA GLU A 151 -62.14 -12.82 -38.01
C GLU A 151 -61.29 -11.66 -38.53
N LEU A 152 -60.08 -11.95 -39.04
CA LEU A 152 -59.12 -10.94 -39.51
C LEU A 152 -59.46 -10.39 -40.91
N VAL A 153 -60.03 -11.17 -41.81
CA VAL A 153 -60.37 -10.71 -43.17
C VAL A 153 -61.35 -9.51 -43.15
N PRO A 154 -62.50 -9.54 -42.45
CA PRO A 154 -63.39 -8.38 -42.36
C PRO A 154 -62.75 -7.13 -41.76
N LYS A 155 -61.76 -7.30 -40.86
CA LYS A 155 -61.05 -6.19 -40.21
C LYS A 155 -60.07 -5.49 -41.16
N ILE A 156 -59.42 -6.24 -42.06
CA ILE A 156 -58.62 -5.66 -43.16
C ILE A 156 -59.51 -4.79 -44.07
N GLU A 157 -60.71 -5.26 -44.40
CA GLU A 157 -61.65 -4.49 -45.24
C GLU A 157 -62.22 -3.27 -44.50
N THR A 158 -62.51 -3.41 -43.19
CA THR A 158 -62.95 -2.31 -42.32
C THR A 158 -61.89 -1.20 -42.21
N ALA A 159 -60.60 -1.57 -42.14
CA ALA A 159 -59.50 -0.60 -42.14
C ALA A 159 -59.38 0.15 -43.47
N TRP A 160 -59.54 -0.53 -44.61
CA TRP A 160 -59.62 0.14 -45.93
C TRP A 160 -60.81 1.09 -46.03
N GLU A 161 -62.00 0.68 -45.55
CA GLU A 161 -63.15 1.57 -45.49
C GLU A 161 -62.92 2.78 -44.56
N GLY A 162 -62.29 2.58 -43.40
CA GLY A 162 -61.96 3.64 -42.45
C GLY A 162 -60.98 4.67 -43.03
N PHE A 163 -59.94 4.20 -43.73
CA PHE A 163 -59.02 5.07 -44.47
C PHE A 163 -59.76 5.90 -45.54
N HIS A 164 -60.57 5.26 -46.39
CA HIS A 164 -61.29 5.97 -47.45
C HIS A 164 -62.38 6.94 -46.94
N LYS A 165 -62.99 6.66 -45.78
CA LYS A 165 -64.00 7.55 -45.16
C LYS A 165 -63.38 8.75 -44.41
N SER A 166 -62.13 8.64 -43.96
CA SER A 166 -61.43 9.69 -43.21
C SER A 166 -60.51 10.57 -44.06
N ALA A 167 -60.10 10.10 -45.25
CA ALA A 167 -59.23 10.83 -46.16
C ALA A 167 -59.86 12.16 -46.62
N THR A 168 -59.27 13.28 -46.20
CA THR A 168 -59.73 14.64 -46.49
C THR A 168 -58.59 15.50 -47.06
N LEU A 169 -58.88 16.28 -48.11
CA LEU A 169 -57.86 17.07 -48.83
C LEU A 169 -57.23 18.14 -47.91
N LEU A 170 -55.90 18.20 -47.87
CA LEU A 170 -55.13 19.06 -46.97
C LEU A 170 -54.38 20.14 -47.76
N ASN A 171 -54.94 21.34 -47.80
CA ASN A 171 -54.35 22.48 -48.53
C ASN A 171 -53.09 23.07 -47.86
N ASN A 172 -53.03 23.05 -46.52
CA ASN A 172 -51.94 23.66 -45.74
C ASN A 172 -51.17 22.58 -44.96
N TYR A 173 -50.07 22.08 -45.54
CA TYR A 173 -49.18 21.11 -44.89
C TYR A 173 -47.94 21.83 -44.30
N ASN A 174 -47.87 21.90 -42.97
CA ASN A 174 -46.66 22.31 -42.26
C ASN A 174 -45.88 21.06 -41.82
N VAL A 175 -44.70 20.84 -42.40
CA VAL A 175 -43.84 19.66 -42.13
C VAL A 175 -43.33 19.61 -40.68
N ASP A 176 -43.28 20.72 -39.97
CA ASP A 176 -42.75 20.77 -38.59
C ASP A 176 -43.79 20.40 -37.52
N ASN A 177 -45.07 20.31 -37.89
CA ASN A 177 -46.11 19.78 -37.03
C ASN A 177 -45.91 18.26 -36.81
N TYR A 178 -46.41 17.77 -35.68
CA TYR A 178 -46.59 16.33 -35.41
C TYR A 178 -47.68 15.74 -36.33
N ASN A 179 -47.33 15.51 -37.59
CA ASN A 179 -48.28 15.13 -38.65
C ASN A 179 -48.68 13.65 -38.63
N THR A 180 -47.83 12.78 -38.07
CA THR A 180 -48.09 11.34 -37.96
C THR A 180 -48.24 10.95 -36.49
N SER A 181 -49.26 10.14 -36.20
CA SER A 181 -49.61 9.69 -34.86
C SER A 181 -50.06 8.22 -34.87
N PHE A 182 -49.61 7.46 -33.89
CA PHE A 182 -50.07 6.10 -33.59
C PHE A 182 -50.58 6.05 -32.16
N THR A 183 -51.87 5.76 -31.98
CA THR A 183 -52.55 5.67 -30.68
C THR A 183 -52.89 4.22 -30.37
N TYR A 184 -52.38 3.71 -29.25
CA TYR A 184 -52.53 2.34 -28.79
C TYR A 184 -53.43 2.31 -27.55
N ASN A 185 -54.60 1.67 -27.64
CA ASN A 185 -55.52 1.60 -26.52
C ASN A 185 -55.07 0.51 -25.52
N LEU A 186 -54.85 0.89 -24.26
CA LEU A 186 -54.48 0.00 -23.16
C LEU A 186 -55.76 -0.47 -22.44
N THR A 187 -56.11 -1.74 -22.54
CA THR A 187 -57.39 -2.29 -22.01
C THR A 187 -57.20 -3.35 -20.93
N THR A 188 -55.95 -3.76 -20.67
CA THR A 188 -55.59 -4.78 -19.69
C THR A 188 -54.34 -4.38 -18.90
N ASP A 189 -54.16 -4.90 -17.69
CA ASP A 189 -53.03 -4.54 -16.82
C ASP A 189 -51.67 -4.86 -17.47
N LYS A 190 -51.56 -6.00 -18.17
CA LYS A 190 -50.36 -6.39 -18.92
C LYS A 190 -49.95 -5.37 -20.01
N GLN A 191 -50.91 -4.68 -20.63
CA GLN A 191 -50.58 -3.62 -21.60
C GLN A 191 -50.05 -2.36 -20.91
N HIS A 192 -50.57 -2.03 -19.73
CA HIS A 192 -50.04 -0.92 -18.92
C HIS A 192 -48.64 -1.21 -18.38
N GLU A 193 -48.37 -2.46 -18.02
CA GLU A 193 -47.04 -2.97 -17.63
C GLU A 193 -46.03 -2.85 -18.79
N ILE A 194 -46.37 -3.38 -19.97
CA ILE A 194 -45.54 -3.25 -21.20
C ILE A 194 -45.35 -1.77 -21.60
N ALA A 195 -46.37 -0.92 -21.43
CA ALA A 195 -46.26 0.51 -21.67
C ALA A 195 -45.25 1.17 -20.72
N LYS A 196 -45.37 0.93 -19.41
CA LYS A 196 -44.50 1.50 -18.38
C LYS A 196 -43.05 1.06 -18.56
N ILE A 197 -42.81 -0.24 -18.65
CA ILE A 197 -41.46 -0.82 -18.80
C ILE A 197 -40.79 -0.28 -20.08
N GLY A 198 -41.54 -0.18 -21.18
CA GLY A 198 -41.03 0.41 -22.42
C GLY A 198 -40.73 1.90 -22.34
N ILE A 199 -41.49 2.68 -21.58
CA ILE A 199 -41.18 4.10 -21.33
C ILE A 199 -39.93 4.23 -20.43
N GLU A 200 -39.78 3.39 -19.40
CA GLU A 200 -38.63 3.40 -18.49
C GLU A 200 -37.32 3.04 -19.21
N GLU A 201 -37.33 1.97 -20.01
CA GLU A 201 -36.22 1.58 -20.89
C GLU A 201 -35.89 2.69 -21.91
N PHE A 202 -36.91 3.28 -22.52
CA PHE A 202 -36.73 4.34 -23.51
C PHE A 202 -36.14 5.64 -22.91
N ILE A 203 -36.60 6.06 -21.73
CA ILE A 203 -36.02 7.19 -20.97
C ILE A 203 -34.54 6.95 -20.64
N LYS A 204 -34.15 5.69 -20.37
CA LYS A 204 -32.79 5.30 -20.00
C LYS A 204 -31.82 5.32 -21.20
N LEU A 205 -32.23 4.77 -22.34
CA LEU A 205 -31.32 4.55 -23.48
C LEU A 205 -31.35 5.68 -24.53
N ILE A 206 -32.35 6.56 -24.51
CA ILE A 206 -32.46 7.66 -25.49
C ILE A 206 -31.23 8.62 -25.53
N PRO A 207 -30.46 8.88 -24.46
CA PRO A 207 -29.24 9.72 -24.56
C PRO A 207 -28.17 9.13 -25.49
N TYR A 208 -27.98 7.80 -25.46
CA TYR A 208 -27.08 7.08 -26.38
C TYR A 208 -27.57 7.21 -27.81
N VAL A 209 -28.87 6.96 -28.05
CA VAL A 209 -29.49 7.05 -29.38
C VAL A 209 -29.43 8.48 -29.95
N LEU A 210 -29.59 9.52 -29.13
CA LEU A 210 -29.42 10.92 -29.57
C LEU A 210 -27.97 11.25 -29.94
N THR A 211 -27.01 10.69 -29.21
CA THR A 211 -25.57 10.83 -29.49
C THR A 211 -25.17 10.13 -30.79
N PHE A 212 -25.72 8.95 -31.05
CA PHE A 212 -25.49 8.19 -32.30
C PHE A 212 -26.28 8.75 -33.50
N ILE A 213 -27.49 9.29 -33.29
CA ILE A 213 -28.43 9.69 -34.35
C ILE A 213 -28.76 11.19 -34.27
N GLN A 214 -27.82 12.04 -34.71
CA GLN A 214 -27.97 13.51 -34.74
C GLN A 214 -29.11 14.04 -35.64
N LYS A 215 -29.76 13.15 -36.41
CA LYS A 215 -31.03 13.42 -37.13
C LYS A 215 -32.24 13.56 -36.20
N ILE A 216 -32.16 13.12 -34.94
CA ILE A 216 -33.21 13.32 -33.94
C ILE A 216 -32.85 14.59 -33.15
N GLU A 217 -33.71 15.61 -33.19
CA GLU A 217 -33.48 16.91 -32.55
C GLU A 217 -33.96 16.93 -31.10
N LYS A 218 -35.18 16.40 -30.88
CA LYS A 218 -35.87 16.39 -29.60
C LYS A 218 -36.76 15.16 -29.45
N VAL A 219 -36.81 14.64 -28.24
CA VAL A 219 -37.77 13.63 -27.79
C VAL A 219 -38.50 14.15 -26.54
N GLU A 220 -39.82 14.12 -26.55
CA GLU A 220 -40.67 14.57 -25.44
C GLU A 220 -41.53 13.41 -24.95
N ILE A 221 -41.59 13.20 -23.63
CA ILE A 221 -42.28 12.06 -23.02
C ILE A 221 -43.18 12.62 -21.90
N ILE A 222 -44.49 12.46 -22.05
CA ILE A 222 -45.51 12.95 -21.12
C ILE A 222 -46.19 11.75 -20.47
N ASN A 223 -45.72 11.36 -19.28
CA ASN A 223 -46.32 10.31 -18.47
C ASN A 223 -47.34 10.91 -17.49
N SER A 224 -48.61 10.88 -17.90
CA SER A 224 -49.74 11.37 -17.11
C SER A 224 -50.21 10.40 -16.02
N VAL A 225 -49.66 9.17 -15.99
CA VAL A 225 -49.92 8.20 -14.91
C VAL A 225 -49.11 8.58 -13.67
N GLU A 226 -47.88 9.04 -13.86
CA GLU A 226 -46.92 9.37 -12.79
C GLU A 226 -46.67 10.89 -12.64
N ASN A 227 -47.39 11.72 -13.41
CA ASN A 227 -47.24 13.19 -13.46
C ASN A 227 -45.80 13.64 -13.78
N GLN A 228 -45.15 12.95 -14.73
CA GLN A 228 -43.79 13.22 -15.16
C GLN A 228 -43.75 13.61 -16.64
N THR A 229 -43.26 14.81 -16.94
CA THR A 229 -42.89 15.23 -18.29
C THR A 229 -41.37 15.29 -18.39
N THR A 230 -40.78 14.53 -19.33
CA THR A 230 -39.35 14.55 -19.61
C THR A 230 -39.08 14.90 -21.08
N GLU A 231 -38.24 15.90 -21.31
CA GLU A 231 -37.74 16.32 -22.62
C GLU A 231 -36.24 16.00 -22.73
N PHE A 232 -35.82 15.43 -23.84
CA PHE A 232 -34.42 15.26 -24.22
C PHE A 232 -34.13 16.03 -25.52
N SER A 233 -33.01 16.76 -25.57
CA SER A 233 -32.55 17.45 -26.77
C SER A 233 -31.02 17.54 -26.84
N ILE A 234 -30.47 17.44 -28.05
CA ILE A 234 -29.03 17.55 -28.30
C ILE A 234 -28.59 19.01 -28.08
N VAL A 235 -27.61 19.25 -27.19
CA VAL A 235 -26.95 20.55 -27.05
C VAL A 235 -25.82 20.67 -28.07
N GLY A 236 -24.99 19.63 -28.16
CA GLY A 236 -23.84 19.56 -29.07
C GLY A 236 -22.68 18.81 -28.44
N LYS A 237 -21.46 19.16 -28.86
CA LYS A 237 -20.20 18.77 -28.20
C LYS A 237 -19.77 19.85 -27.20
N LYS A 238 -19.30 19.42 -26.03
CA LYS A 238 -18.67 20.25 -24.98
C LYS A 238 -17.14 20.23 -25.08
N ASP A 239 -16.59 19.06 -25.37
CA ASP A 239 -15.21 18.79 -25.76
C ASP A 239 -15.20 18.01 -27.09
N GLU A 240 -14.04 17.84 -27.72
CA GLU A 240 -13.88 17.05 -28.95
C GLU A 240 -14.49 15.64 -28.85
N ASN A 241 -14.43 14.99 -27.69
CA ASN A 241 -15.04 13.66 -27.48
C ASN A 241 -16.31 13.65 -26.61
N ILE A 242 -16.73 14.77 -26.01
CA ILE A 242 -17.85 14.77 -25.03
C ILE A 242 -19.10 15.36 -25.68
N PHE A 243 -20.10 14.52 -25.91
CA PHE A 243 -21.45 14.93 -26.32
C PHE A 243 -22.32 15.24 -25.11
N THR A 244 -23.10 16.32 -25.18
CA THR A 244 -24.02 16.75 -24.12
C THR A 244 -25.46 16.69 -24.60
N ILE A 245 -26.27 15.88 -23.90
CA ILE A 245 -27.73 15.82 -24.05
C ILE A 245 -28.35 16.60 -22.89
N GLN A 246 -29.20 17.58 -23.19
CA GLN A 246 -30.00 18.25 -22.19
C GLN A 246 -31.21 17.37 -21.86
N LYS A 247 -31.42 17.09 -20.57
CA LYS A 247 -32.63 16.47 -20.03
C LYS A 247 -33.40 17.51 -19.22
N LYS A 248 -34.69 17.69 -19.50
CA LYS A 248 -35.58 18.49 -18.66
C LYS A 248 -36.65 17.59 -18.08
N SER A 249 -36.77 17.50 -16.76
CA SER A 249 -37.82 16.71 -16.09
C SER A 249 -38.64 17.62 -15.18
N ASN A 250 -39.95 17.71 -15.42
CA ASN A 250 -40.90 18.57 -14.70
C ASN A 250 -40.52 20.07 -14.60
N GLY A 251 -39.64 20.55 -15.48
CA GLY A 251 -39.14 21.93 -15.54
C GLY A 251 -37.71 22.09 -15.03
N GLU A 252 -37.21 21.17 -14.19
CA GLU A 252 -35.81 21.10 -13.80
C GLU A 252 -34.95 20.67 -15.00
N THR A 253 -33.73 21.20 -15.11
CA THR A 253 -32.81 20.91 -16.21
C THR A 253 -31.54 20.26 -15.68
N SER A 254 -31.19 19.10 -16.23
CA SER A 254 -29.89 18.46 -16.05
C SER A 254 -29.24 18.17 -17.40
N HIS A 255 -27.98 17.74 -17.36
CA HIS A 255 -27.22 17.31 -18.53
C HIS A 255 -26.83 15.85 -18.36
N ILE A 256 -26.75 15.13 -19.47
CA ILE A 256 -26.19 13.79 -19.58
C ILE A 256 -25.04 13.90 -20.57
N GLU A 257 -23.87 13.39 -20.16
CA GLU A 257 -22.63 13.54 -20.91
C GLU A 257 -22.13 12.16 -21.34
N LEU A 258 -21.78 12.05 -22.62
CA LEU A 258 -21.37 10.81 -23.26
C LEU A 258 -20.02 11.03 -23.93
N LEU A 259 -18.99 10.40 -23.37
CA LEU A 259 -17.68 10.34 -24.02
C LEU A 259 -17.78 9.39 -25.21
N ASN A 260 -17.49 9.86 -26.42
CA ASN A 260 -17.55 9.06 -27.63
C ASN A 260 -16.33 9.19 -28.56
N PHE A 261 -16.05 8.09 -29.25
CA PHE A 261 -14.99 7.93 -30.25
C PHE A 261 -15.59 7.27 -31.48
N THR A 262 -15.19 7.69 -32.69
CA THR A 262 -15.82 7.23 -33.95
C THR A 262 -14.86 7.21 -35.12
N ASN A 263 -14.91 6.14 -35.91
CA ASN A 263 -14.21 6.01 -37.20
C ASN A 263 -15.20 6.09 -38.38
N GLN A 264 -16.34 6.79 -38.20
CA GLN A 264 -17.48 6.91 -39.12
C GLN A 264 -18.30 5.62 -39.34
N LYS A 265 -17.68 4.43 -39.32
CA LYS A 265 -18.39 3.14 -39.40
C LYS A 265 -18.85 2.66 -38.03
N VAL A 266 -17.95 2.71 -37.05
CA VAL A 266 -18.14 2.31 -35.67
C VAL A 266 -18.10 3.56 -34.80
N THR A 267 -18.91 3.60 -33.75
CA THR A 267 -18.86 4.60 -32.69
C THR A 267 -18.98 3.91 -31.35
N ILE A 268 -18.04 4.14 -30.44
CA ILE A 268 -18.16 3.69 -29.04
C ILE A 268 -18.61 4.84 -28.15
N ALA A 269 -19.29 4.54 -27.04
CA ALA A 269 -19.66 5.53 -26.03
C ALA A 269 -19.77 4.95 -24.61
N ALA A 270 -19.51 5.81 -23.62
CA ALA A 270 -19.80 5.57 -22.21
C ALA A 270 -20.34 6.85 -21.54
N GLU A 271 -21.29 6.71 -20.61
CA GLU A 271 -21.84 7.84 -19.86
C GLU A 271 -20.88 8.29 -18.76
N VAL A 272 -20.69 9.61 -18.67
CA VAL A 272 -19.86 10.28 -17.66
C VAL A 272 -20.66 11.34 -16.90
N GLU A 273 -20.15 11.72 -15.73
CA GLU A 273 -20.67 12.82 -14.91
C GLU A 273 -19.55 13.80 -14.59
N GLU A 274 -19.69 15.06 -15.01
CA GLU A 274 -18.79 16.15 -14.58
C GLU A 274 -18.83 16.32 -13.06
N ASN A 275 -17.65 16.34 -12.44
CA ASN A 275 -17.44 16.71 -11.05
C ASN A 275 -16.41 17.86 -10.96
N PRO A 276 -16.20 18.50 -9.80
CA PRO A 276 -15.23 19.60 -9.66
C PRO A 276 -13.77 19.24 -10.00
N ASN A 277 -13.44 17.95 -10.07
CA ASN A 277 -12.10 17.44 -10.29
C ASN A 277 -11.87 16.93 -11.73
N GLY A 278 -12.92 16.69 -12.53
CA GLY A 278 -12.85 15.99 -13.82
C GLY A 278 -14.18 15.29 -14.16
N TYR A 279 -14.12 14.06 -14.69
CA TYR A 279 -15.30 13.27 -15.07
C TYR A 279 -15.30 11.88 -14.41
N ILE A 280 -16.45 11.44 -13.90
CA ILE A 280 -16.64 10.07 -13.36
C ILE A 280 -17.34 9.20 -14.41
N PHE A 281 -16.83 8.00 -14.71
CA PHE A 281 -17.57 7.01 -15.48
C PHE A 281 -18.70 6.38 -14.66
N LYS A 282 -19.90 6.32 -15.23
CA LYS A 282 -21.04 5.61 -14.62
C LYS A 282 -21.02 4.13 -14.93
N THR A 283 -21.67 3.33 -14.09
CA THR A 283 -21.98 1.94 -14.44
C THR A 283 -22.92 1.90 -15.65
N HIS A 284 -22.70 0.89 -16.49
CA HIS A 284 -23.56 0.55 -17.62
C HIS A 284 -23.84 -0.96 -17.69
N SER A 285 -23.81 -1.66 -16.55
CA SER A 285 -24.04 -3.11 -16.46
C SER A 285 -25.43 -3.55 -16.93
N ASP A 286 -26.38 -2.61 -16.99
CA ASP A 286 -27.79 -2.76 -17.32
C ASP A 286 -28.18 -1.95 -18.58
N ILE A 287 -27.18 -1.65 -19.42
CA ILE A 287 -27.30 -0.97 -20.71
C ILE A 287 -26.89 -1.97 -21.82
N PRO A 288 -27.67 -2.16 -22.89
CA PRO A 288 -27.30 -2.96 -24.05
C PRO A 288 -25.91 -2.59 -24.57
N LYS A 289 -25.06 -3.57 -24.85
CA LYS A 289 -23.67 -3.30 -25.28
C LYS A 289 -23.56 -3.07 -26.78
N LEU A 290 -24.56 -3.51 -27.56
CA LEU A 290 -24.59 -3.37 -29.01
C LEU A 290 -25.79 -2.52 -29.45
N PHE A 291 -25.54 -1.57 -30.35
CA PHE A 291 -26.52 -0.70 -30.99
C PHE A 291 -26.36 -0.78 -32.51
N CYS A 292 -27.48 -0.87 -33.23
CA CYS A 292 -27.55 -0.77 -34.68
C CYS A 292 -28.51 0.38 -35.00
N ASP A 293 -28.00 1.62 -34.92
CA ASP A 293 -28.73 2.88 -34.63
C ASP A 293 -29.40 2.87 -33.24
N PHE A 294 -30.27 1.88 -33.04
CA PHE A 294 -31.09 1.66 -31.86
C PHE A 294 -30.55 0.46 -31.07
N PRO A 295 -30.77 0.40 -29.75
CA PRO A 295 -30.24 -0.66 -28.90
C PRO A 295 -30.68 -2.06 -29.37
N LEU A 296 -29.80 -3.03 -29.21
CA LEU A 296 -30.12 -4.45 -29.34
C LEU A 296 -30.42 -5.02 -27.94
N ILE A 297 -31.70 -4.98 -27.55
CA ILE A 297 -32.16 -5.37 -26.20
C ILE A 297 -31.87 -6.86 -25.96
N GLY A 298 -31.24 -7.20 -24.84
CA GLY A 298 -30.69 -8.53 -24.56
C GLY A 298 -29.16 -8.62 -24.70
N THR A 299 -28.49 -7.57 -25.19
CA THR A 299 -27.03 -7.51 -25.32
C THR A 299 -26.32 -6.90 -24.11
N GLU A 300 -26.98 -6.76 -22.96
CA GLU A 300 -26.38 -6.20 -21.73
C GLU A 300 -25.23 -7.09 -21.23
N ASN A 301 -25.37 -8.40 -21.41
CA ASN A 301 -24.39 -9.43 -21.06
C ASN A 301 -23.32 -9.67 -22.15
N PHE A 302 -23.32 -8.90 -23.25
CA PHE A 302 -22.24 -8.93 -24.25
C PHE A 302 -21.04 -8.13 -23.71
N HIS A 303 -20.30 -8.73 -22.77
CA HIS A 303 -19.21 -8.10 -22.03
C HIS A 303 -18.15 -7.48 -22.97
N PHE A 304 -18.25 -6.17 -23.15
CA PHE A 304 -17.26 -5.27 -23.73
C PHE A 304 -17.23 -4.01 -22.84
N PRO A 305 -16.10 -3.29 -22.68
CA PRO A 305 -15.99 -2.29 -21.63
C PRO A 305 -16.74 -0.98 -21.87
N VAL A 306 -17.39 -0.82 -23.04
CA VAL A 306 -18.17 0.37 -23.44
C VAL A 306 -19.33 -0.06 -24.34
N VAL A 307 -20.26 0.85 -24.66
CA VAL A 307 -21.32 0.61 -25.65
C VAL A 307 -20.76 0.77 -27.07
N ILE A 308 -21.05 -0.17 -27.97
CA ILE A 308 -20.66 -0.13 -29.39
C ILE A 308 -21.90 0.14 -30.26
N ASN A 309 -21.83 1.12 -31.15
CA ASN A 309 -22.82 1.37 -32.19
C ASN A 309 -22.20 1.26 -33.60
N SER A 310 -22.90 0.58 -34.51
CA SER A 310 -22.62 0.65 -35.96
C SER A 310 -23.91 0.53 -36.78
N PHE A 311 -24.06 1.41 -37.77
CA PHE A 311 -25.13 1.28 -38.78
C PHE A 311 -24.98 0.00 -39.62
N PHE A 312 -23.75 -0.50 -39.74
CA PHE A 312 -23.37 -1.62 -40.61
C PHE A 312 -23.45 -2.99 -39.93
N PHE A 313 -23.84 -3.07 -38.65
CA PHE A 313 -24.09 -4.37 -38.04
C PHE A 313 -25.22 -5.11 -38.76
N ASN A 314 -25.07 -6.42 -38.88
CA ASN A 314 -26.06 -7.34 -39.40
C ASN A 314 -26.66 -8.14 -38.21
N PRO A 315 -27.75 -7.64 -37.58
CA PRO A 315 -28.34 -8.24 -36.39
C PRO A 315 -29.26 -9.41 -36.70
N GLN A 316 -29.54 -10.20 -35.67
CA GLN A 316 -30.58 -11.24 -35.71
C GLN A 316 -31.98 -10.63 -35.94
N MET A 317 -32.92 -11.45 -36.42
CA MET A 317 -34.30 -11.01 -36.75
C MET A 317 -35.04 -10.38 -35.56
N GLU A 318 -34.74 -10.83 -34.34
CA GLU A 318 -35.32 -10.28 -33.11
C GLU A 318 -34.54 -9.08 -32.54
N ARG A 319 -33.42 -8.69 -33.18
CA ARG A 319 -32.56 -7.57 -32.77
C ARG A 319 -32.06 -7.68 -31.33
N ASP A 320 -31.84 -8.91 -30.87
CA ASP A 320 -31.31 -9.30 -29.56
C ASP A 320 -29.80 -9.64 -29.58
N GLY A 321 -29.17 -9.55 -30.76
CA GLY A 321 -27.73 -9.76 -30.94
C GLY A 321 -27.30 -9.68 -32.40
N ILE A 322 -26.02 -9.96 -32.65
CA ILE A 322 -25.39 -10.02 -33.98
C ILE A 322 -24.78 -11.41 -34.23
N TRP A 323 -24.60 -11.78 -35.50
CA TRP A 323 -23.93 -13.03 -35.86
C TRP A 323 -22.41 -12.84 -35.85
N LEU A 324 -21.69 -13.64 -35.04
CA LEU A 324 -20.23 -13.65 -34.93
C LEU A 324 -19.61 -15.04 -35.18
N LYS A 325 -20.45 -16.06 -35.44
CA LYS A 325 -20.08 -17.45 -35.66
C LYS A 325 -20.58 -17.95 -37.00
N GLY A 326 -19.65 -18.38 -37.85
CA GLY A 326 -19.93 -18.88 -39.20
C GLY A 326 -18.72 -18.60 -40.09
N ASN A 327 -17.99 -19.65 -40.47
CA ASN A 327 -16.86 -19.51 -41.38
C ASN A 327 -17.38 -19.15 -42.78
N ASP A 328 -16.67 -18.26 -43.47
CA ASP A 328 -16.93 -17.80 -44.84
C ASP A 328 -18.27 -17.06 -45.06
N ASP A 329 -19.01 -16.73 -43.99
CA ASP A 329 -20.21 -15.88 -44.06
C ASP A 329 -19.86 -14.38 -44.09
N ALA A 330 -20.38 -13.65 -45.06
CA ALA A 330 -20.05 -12.24 -45.27
C ALA A 330 -20.63 -11.30 -44.21
N GLU A 331 -21.82 -11.57 -43.67
CA GLU A 331 -22.42 -10.77 -42.60
C GLU A 331 -21.67 -10.97 -41.28
N VAL A 332 -21.23 -12.20 -41.00
CA VAL A 332 -20.36 -12.53 -39.86
C VAL A 332 -19.00 -11.83 -39.98
N LEU A 333 -18.35 -11.92 -41.14
CA LEU A 333 -17.04 -11.30 -41.39
C LEU A 333 -17.10 -9.76 -41.42
N GLU A 334 -18.26 -9.15 -41.64
CA GLU A 334 -18.48 -7.71 -41.43
C GLU A 334 -18.68 -7.39 -39.95
N ASN A 335 -19.55 -8.12 -39.25
CA ASN A 335 -19.78 -7.96 -37.81
C ASN A 335 -18.48 -8.07 -37.00
N GLN A 336 -17.64 -9.07 -37.28
CA GLN A 336 -16.33 -9.26 -36.63
C GLN A 336 -15.43 -8.01 -36.79
N LYS A 337 -15.29 -7.49 -38.01
CA LYS A 337 -14.49 -6.27 -38.31
C LYS A 337 -15.03 -5.01 -37.65
N LEU A 338 -16.35 -4.92 -37.42
CA LEU A 338 -16.95 -3.80 -36.71
C LEU A 338 -16.67 -3.84 -35.20
N ILE A 339 -16.49 -5.03 -34.61
CA ILE A 339 -16.03 -5.20 -33.23
C ILE A 339 -14.51 -4.99 -33.12
N GLU A 340 -13.73 -5.44 -34.10
CA GLU A 340 -12.28 -5.13 -34.20
C GLU A 340 -12.06 -3.61 -34.29
N GLY A 341 -12.82 -2.90 -35.13
CA GLY A 341 -12.82 -1.43 -35.20
C GLY A 341 -13.38 -0.74 -33.95
N ALA A 342 -14.07 -1.45 -33.05
CA ALA A 342 -14.45 -0.93 -31.73
C ALA A 342 -13.33 -1.07 -30.70
N LEU A 343 -12.49 -2.11 -30.81
CA LEU A 343 -11.28 -2.31 -30.02
C LEU A 343 -10.21 -1.25 -30.34
N GLU A 344 -10.05 -0.88 -31.61
CA GLU A 344 -9.19 0.24 -32.04
C GLU A 344 -9.61 1.53 -31.31
N LEU A 345 -10.87 1.95 -31.47
CA LEU A 345 -11.43 3.15 -30.82
C LEU A 345 -11.38 3.08 -29.29
N TYR A 346 -11.49 1.88 -28.69
CA TYR A 346 -11.36 1.70 -27.25
C TYR A 346 -9.91 1.90 -26.77
N THR A 347 -8.93 1.58 -27.61
CA THR A 347 -7.51 1.86 -27.32
C THR A 347 -7.26 3.36 -27.29
N ASP A 348 -7.76 4.11 -28.29
CA ASP A 348 -7.72 5.59 -28.33
C ASP A 348 -8.39 6.21 -27.08
N LEU A 349 -9.55 5.67 -26.69
CA LEU A 349 -10.28 6.11 -25.50
C LEU A 349 -9.45 5.87 -24.23
N ILE A 350 -8.85 4.70 -24.08
CA ILE A 350 -8.02 4.34 -22.92
C ILE A 350 -6.76 5.23 -22.82
N GLU A 351 -6.15 5.61 -23.94
CA GLU A 351 -5.02 6.57 -23.96
C GLU A 351 -5.45 7.96 -23.46
N LYS A 352 -6.58 8.50 -23.94
CA LYS A 352 -7.14 9.78 -23.46
C LYS A 352 -7.45 9.73 -21.96
N VAL A 353 -8.20 8.73 -21.48
CA VAL A 353 -8.63 8.70 -20.07
C VAL A 353 -7.49 8.39 -19.09
N SER A 354 -6.41 7.72 -19.54
CA SER A 354 -5.20 7.48 -18.74
C SER A 354 -4.34 8.74 -18.54
N THR A 355 -4.49 9.75 -19.41
CA THR A 355 -3.75 11.02 -19.34
C THR A 355 -4.58 12.19 -18.83
N GLU A 356 -5.89 12.20 -19.12
CA GLU A 356 -6.86 13.18 -18.63
C GLU A 356 -7.51 12.77 -17.29
N LYS A 357 -8.23 13.72 -16.66
CA LYS A 357 -8.87 13.53 -15.35
C LYS A 357 -10.21 12.80 -15.44
N PHE A 358 -10.13 11.49 -15.60
CA PHE A 358 -11.27 10.57 -15.52
C PHE A 358 -11.14 9.67 -14.29
N PHE A 359 -12.28 9.25 -13.73
CA PHE A 359 -12.38 8.46 -12.50
C PHE A 359 -13.38 7.31 -12.64
N ASN A 360 -13.29 6.32 -11.76
CA ASN A 360 -14.07 5.09 -11.74
C ASN A 360 -13.88 4.24 -13.00
N LEU A 361 -12.64 4.13 -13.48
CA LEU A 361 -12.31 3.43 -14.73
C LEU A 361 -12.59 1.92 -14.69
N PHE A 362 -12.84 1.34 -13.51
CA PHE A 362 -13.39 -0.01 -13.36
C PHE A 362 -14.69 -0.22 -14.16
N ASN A 363 -15.54 0.82 -14.27
CA ASN A 363 -16.79 0.75 -15.04
C ASN A 363 -16.53 0.50 -16.54
N ILE A 364 -15.39 0.97 -17.06
CA ILE A 364 -14.95 0.81 -18.46
C ILE A 364 -13.77 -0.15 -18.63
N SER A 365 -13.62 -1.14 -17.73
CA SER A 365 -12.51 -2.11 -17.75
C SER A 365 -12.96 -3.59 -17.78
N ASP A 366 -14.23 -3.87 -18.09
CA ASP A 366 -14.78 -5.23 -18.09
C ASP A 366 -14.32 -6.07 -19.31
N SER A 367 -13.35 -6.96 -19.09
CA SER A 367 -12.78 -7.86 -20.09
C SER A 367 -13.31 -9.31 -20.03
N ARG A 368 -14.48 -9.55 -19.42
CA ARG A 368 -15.11 -10.88 -19.34
C ARG A 368 -15.54 -11.39 -20.72
N LEU A 369 -15.85 -12.69 -20.84
CA LEU A 369 -16.43 -13.24 -22.06
C LEU A 369 -17.93 -12.90 -22.14
N PRO A 370 -18.46 -12.43 -23.29
CA PRO A 370 -19.89 -12.32 -23.55
C PRO A 370 -20.68 -13.55 -23.10
N ASN A 371 -21.60 -13.38 -22.15
CA ASN A 371 -22.49 -14.46 -21.71
C ASN A 371 -23.72 -14.47 -22.64
N THR A 372 -23.59 -15.18 -23.76
CA THR A 372 -24.53 -15.14 -24.88
C THR A 372 -24.59 -16.50 -25.60
N ASN A 373 -25.43 -16.63 -26.63
CA ASN A 373 -25.74 -17.94 -27.21
C ASN A 373 -24.61 -18.49 -28.09
N GLU A 374 -24.05 -19.64 -27.71
CA GLU A 374 -23.03 -20.38 -28.47
C GLU A 374 -23.42 -20.70 -29.93
N LYS A 375 -24.70 -20.61 -30.31
CA LYS A 375 -25.15 -20.80 -31.70
C LYS A 375 -24.70 -19.68 -32.64
N TYR A 376 -24.58 -18.45 -32.16
CA TYR A 376 -24.23 -17.28 -32.97
C TYR A 376 -22.97 -16.55 -32.50
N PHE A 377 -22.41 -16.92 -31.34
CA PHE A 377 -21.17 -16.38 -30.79
C PHE A 377 -19.99 -17.33 -30.93
N ASP A 378 -18.84 -16.80 -31.37
CA ASP A 378 -17.58 -17.54 -31.46
C ASP A 378 -16.62 -17.06 -30.36
N GLU A 379 -16.54 -17.87 -29.30
CA GLU A 379 -15.67 -17.64 -28.15
C GLU A 379 -14.19 -17.67 -28.55
N SER A 380 -13.79 -18.56 -29.47
CA SER A 380 -12.39 -18.71 -29.89
C SER A 380 -11.91 -17.49 -30.67
N TRP A 381 -12.71 -16.99 -31.62
CA TRP A 381 -12.42 -15.74 -32.33
C TRP A 381 -12.41 -14.55 -31.36
N TYR A 382 -13.36 -14.47 -30.42
CA TYR A 382 -13.44 -13.36 -29.47
C TYR A 382 -12.26 -13.34 -28.48
N VAL A 383 -11.84 -14.50 -27.97
CA VAL A 383 -10.64 -14.64 -27.12
C VAL A 383 -9.40 -14.16 -27.87
N GLU A 384 -9.18 -14.65 -29.08
CA GLU A 384 -7.95 -14.43 -29.84
C GLU A 384 -7.80 -12.96 -30.30
N ASN A 385 -8.85 -12.41 -30.93
CA ASN A 385 -8.75 -11.12 -31.62
C ASN A 385 -9.13 -9.94 -30.70
N ILE A 386 -10.13 -10.12 -29.83
CA ILE A 386 -10.68 -9.05 -28.99
C ILE A 386 -10.10 -9.11 -27.56
N GLN A 387 -10.35 -10.18 -26.81
CA GLN A 387 -10.09 -10.21 -25.37
C GLN A 387 -8.60 -10.09 -25.02
N LYS A 388 -7.70 -10.77 -25.73
CA LYS A 388 -6.24 -10.65 -25.50
C LYS A 388 -5.75 -9.21 -25.67
N SER A 389 -6.06 -8.60 -26.81
CA SER A 389 -5.70 -7.22 -27.16
C SER A 389 -6.25 -6.22 -26.13
N LEU A 390 -7.52 -6.39 -25.77
CA LEU A 390 -8.24 -5.56 -24.82
C LEU A 390 -7.65 -5.66 -23.40
N ARG A 391 -7.33 -6.88 -22.94
CA ARG A 391 -6.63 -7.09 -21.66
C ARG A 391 -5.23 -6.50 -21.64
N ASN A 392 -4.46 -6.67 -22.71
CA ASN A 392 -3.11 -6.09 -22.83
C ASN A 392 -3.13 -4.55 -22.80
N CYS A 393 -4.14 -3.92 -23.41
CA CYS A 393 -4.39 -2.49 -23.33
C CYS A 393 -4.67 -2.06 -21.86
N ILE A 394 -5.68 -2.66 -21.22
CA ILE A 394 -6.08 -2.34 -19.83
C ILE A 394 -4.91 -2.56 -18.86
N PHE A 395 -4.22 -3.70 -18.93
CA PHE A 395 -3.15 -4.13 -18.01
C PHE A 395 -1.93 -3.20 -18.00
N ASN A 396 -1.67 -2.48 -19.09
CA ASN A 396 -0.56 -1.54 -19.23
C ASN A 396 -0.95 -0.07 -19.01
N SER A 397 -2.24 0.23 -18.95
CA SER A 397 -2.75 1.62 -18.93
C SER A 397 -2.93 2.14 -17.51
N THR A 398 -2.66 3.43 -17.30
CA THR A 398 -2.58 4.06 -15.96
C THR A 398 -3.96 4.44 -15.43
N ILE A 399 -4.75 3.43 -15.05
CA ILE A 399 -6.20 3.55 -14.84
C ILE A 399 -6.70 3.30 -13.40
N ILE A 400 -5.90 2.73 -12.50
CA ILE A 400 -6.34 2.43 -11.12
C ILE A 400 -5.99 3.59 -10.20
N GLU A 401 -6.98 4.19 -9.53
CA GLU A 401 -6.76 5.15 -8.45
C GLU A 401 -6.18 4.45 -7.21
N ILE A 402 -5.23 5.11 -6.54
CA ILE A 402 -4.61 4.65 -5.27
C ILE A 402 -4.94 5.64 -4.13
N GLU A 403 -4.78 5.26 -2.85
CA GLU A 403 -5.14 6.13 -1.71
C GLU A 403 -4.19 7.32 -1.47
N LYS A 404 -3.11 7.44 -2.24
CA LYS A 404 -2.11 8.50 -2.07
C LYS A 404 -2.70 9.92 -2.25
N ASP A 405 -3.54 10.09 -3.27
CA ASP A 405 -4.27 11.32 -3.58
C ASP A 405 -5.37 11.04 -4.63
N ASP A 406 -6.20 12.04 -4.94
CA ASP A 406 -7.32 11.91 -5.89
C ASP A 406 -6.93 11.90 -7.38
N VAL A 407 -5.65 11.99 -7.74
CA VAL A 407 -5.17 12.14 -9.13
C VAL A 407 -4.15 11.06 -9.52
N THR A 408 -3.34 10.57 -8.57
CA THR A 408 -2.36 9.52 -8.83
C THR A 408 -3.05 8.20 -9.17
N ARG A 409 -2.69 7.66 -10.34
CA ARG A 409 -3.14 6.35 -10.83
C ARG A 409 -1.94 5.47 -11.17
N LYS A 410 -2.13 4.14 -11.14
CA LYS A 410 -1.16 3.13 -11.59
C LYS A 410 -1.77 2.15 -12.60
N ALA A 411 -0.93 1.37 -13.27
CA ALA A 411 -1.38 0.33 -14.19
C ALA A 411 -1.65 -1.01 -13.46
N PRO A 412 -2.60 -1.85 -13.91
CA PRO A 412 -2.95 -3.10 -13.23
C PRO A 412 -1.83 -4.13 -13.05
N LYS A 413 -0.75 -4.04 -13.83
CA LYS A 413 0.47 -4.84 -13.63
C LYS A 413 1.27 -4.45 -12.37
N ASP A 414 1.13 -3.20 -11.92
CA ASP A 414 1.87 -2.56 -10.83
C ASP A 414 1.03 -2.46 -9.54
N VAL A 415 -0.17 -3.07 -9.52
CA VAL A 415 -1.14 -3.00 -8.42
C VAL A 415 -1.69 -4.40 -8.11
N TRP A 416 -1.85 -4.71 -6.82
CA TRP A 416 -2.19 -6.03 -6.32
C TRP A 416 -3.65 -6.08 -5.82
N PHE A 417 -4.36 -7.17 -6.11
CA PHE A 417 -5.79 -7.31 -5.82
C PHE A 417 -6.14 -8.65 -5.15
N PRO A 418 -7.05 -8.67 -4.17
CA PRO A 418 -7.41 -9.89 -3.47
C PRO A 418 -8.24 -10.83 -4.32
N ALA A 419 -8.01 -12.14 -4.17
CA ALA A 419 -8.69 -13.15 -4.98
C ALA A 419 -10.22 -13.17 -4.71
N ARG A 420 -11.01 -13.17 -5.78
CA ARG A 420 -12.49 -13.24 -5.77
C ARG A 420 -13.09 -14.46 -5.05
N SER A 421 -12.27 -15.47 -4.73
CA SER A 421 -12.63 -16.64 -3.93
C SER A 421 -12.66 -16.38 -2.42
N TYR A 422 -12.24 -15.19 -1.96
CA TYR A 422 -12.33 -14.77 -0.56
C TYR A 422 -13.59 -13.94 -0.29
N SER A 423 -14.07 -13.96 0.96
CA SER A 423 -15.14 -13.06 1.42
C SER A 423 -14.66 -11.62 1.51
N ASN A 424 -15.58 -10.66 1.43
CA ASN A 424 -15.28 -9.22 1.47
C ASN A 424 -14.38 -8.84 2.66
N ASP A 425 -14.73 -9.29 3.88
CA ASP A 425 -13.92 -9.05 5.09
C ASP A 425 -12.46 -9.52 4.94
N VAL A 426 -12.23 -10.64 4.24
CA VAL A 426 -10.89 -11.19 3.97
C VAL A 426 -10.19 -10.42 2.85
N GLN A 427 -10.92 -9.96 1.83
CA GLN A 427 -10.39 -9.11 0.76
C GLN A 427 -9.93 -7.75 1.32
N GLU A 428 -10.75 -7.12 2.16
CA GLU A 428 -10.45 -5.85 2.83
C GLU A 428 -9.32 -5.98 3.85
N SER A 429 -9.25 -7.10 4.59
CA SER A 429 -8.13 -7.37 5.50
C SER A 429 -6.81 -7.56 4.75
N LEU A 430 -6.79 -8.37 3.68
CA LEU A 430 -5.60 -8.54 2.82
C LEU A 430 -5.17 -7.20 2.21
N TRP A 431 -6.12 -6.43 1.68
CA TRP A 431 -5.87 -5.09 1.16
C TRP A 431 -5.27 -4.17 2.23
N GLN A 432 -5.79 -4.17 3.46
CA GLN A 432 -5.29 -3.30 4.53
C GLN A 432 -3.86 -3.65 4.92
N TYR A 433 -3.55 -4.93 5.12
CA TYR A 433 -2.19 -5.33 5.52
C TYR A 433 -1.16 -5.10 4.41
N THR A 434 -1.55 -5.25 3.13
CA THR A 434 -0.69 -4.82 2.01
C THR A 434 -0.60 -3.30 1.89
N TYR A 435 -1.68 -2.55 2.13
CA TYR A 435 -1.64 -1.09 2.15
C TYR A 435 -0.67 -0.56 3.21
N ASP A 436 -0.71 -1.15 4.41
CA ASP A 436 0.14 -0.73 5.53
C ASP A 436 1.64 -0.95 5.22
N LEU A 437 2.00 -2.01 4.49
CA LEU A 437 3.37 -2.30 4.04
C LEU A 437 3.78 -1.53 2.78
N PHE A 438 2.87 -1.43 1.82
CA PHE A 438 3.12 -0.92 0.46
C PHE A 438 1.96 -0.01 0.00
N PRO A 439 1.86 1.23 0.53
CA PRO A 439 0.70 2.11 0.32
C PRO A 439 0.37 2.44 -1.14
N GLU A 440 1.36 2.33 -2.05
CA GLU A 440 1.16 2.56 -3.48
C GLU A 440 1.01 1.28 -4.33
N SER A 441 0.95 0.09 -3.73
CA SER A 441 0.83 -1.19 -4.46
C SER A 441 -0.61 -1.72 -4.51
N VAL A 442 -1.59 -0.97 -4.00
CA VAL A 442 -3.01 -1.35 -3.95
C VAL A 442 -3.90 -0.23 -4.47
N SER A 443 -5.11 -0.57 -4.93
CA SER A 443 -6.12 0.42 -5.34
C SER A 443 -6.66 1.22 -4.15
N LYS A 444 -7.47 2.26 -4.40
CA LYS A 444 -8.38 2.81 -3.39
C LYS A 444 -9.26 1.73 -2.76
N LYS A 445 -9.55 1.88 -1.47
CA LYS A 445 -10.27 0.92 -0.61
C LYS A 445 -11.72 0.75 -1.06
N ASP A 446 -12.40 1.87 -1.30
CA ASP A 446 -13.78 1.87 -1.79
C ASP A 446 -13.89 1.24 -3.20
N HIS A 447 -12.79 1.16 -3.95
CA HIS A 447 -12.76 0.61 -5.31
C HIS A 447 -12.45 -0.91 -5.34
N ILE A 448 -12.03 -1.54 -4.23
CA ILE A 448 -11.66 -2.97 -4.16
C ILE A 448 -12.76 -3.85 -4.78
N GLN A 449 -13.99 -3.66 -4.31
CA GLN A 449 -15.11 -4.54 -4.67
C GLN A 449 -15.48 -4.43 -6.16
N GLU A 450 -15.23 -3.30 -6.81
CA GLU A 450 -15.48 -3.16 -8.25
C GLU A 450 -14.35 -3.76 -9.08
N TRP A 451 -13.09 -3.51 -8.75
CA TRP A 451 -11.94 -4.14 -9.43
C TRP A 451 -11.95 -5.67 -9.30
N VAL A 452 -12.31 -6.22 -8.12
CA VAL A 452 -12.42 -7.68 -7.90
C VAL A 452 -13.54 -8.33 -8.74
N LYS A 453 -14.55 -7.58 -9.22
CA LYS A 453 -15.58 -8.09 -10.13
C LYS A 453 -15.07 -8.32 -11.56
N ILE A 454 -14.02 -7.62 -11.99
CA ILE A 454 -13.46 -7.68 -13.35
C ILE A 454 -12.04 -8.28 -13.41
N PHE A 455 -11.39 -8.46 -12.26
CA PHE A 455 -10.10 -9.14 -12.07
C PHE A 455 -9.94 -10.44 -12.89
N TRP A 456 -8.77 -10.64 -13.50
CA TRP A 456 -8.40 -11.88 -14.19
C TRP A 456 -7.00 -12.39 -13.81
N SER A 457 -6.66 -13.61 -14.25
CA SER A 457 -5.57 -14.43 -13.70
C SER A 457 -4.14 -13.89 -13.82
N GLU A 458 -3.92 -12.88 -14.67
CA GLU A 458 -2.61 -12.25 -14.97
C GLU A 458 -2.30 -11.08 -14.02
N TRP A 459 -3.30 -10.58 -13.29
CA TRP A 459 -3.12 -9.52 -12.30
C TRP A 459 -2.44 -10.06 -11.04
N GLN A 460 -1.68 -9.20 -10.37
CA GLN A 460 -1.01 -9.54 -9.11
C GLN A 460 -2.06 -9.82 -8.03
N LYS A 461 -1.82 -10.86 -7.22
CA LYS A 461 -2.79 -11.40 -6.27
C LYS A 461 -2.39 -11.07 -4.84
N LEU A 462 -3.36 -10.60 -4.06
CA LEU A 462 -3.29 -10.66 -2.60
C LEU A 462 -3.87 -11.99 -2.14
N ASP A 463 -3.03 -12.78 -1.50
CA ASP A 463 -3.38 -13.96 -0.74
C ASP A 463 -2.46 -14.12 0.48
N TYR A 464 -2.73 -15.15 1.27
CA TYR A 464 -2.02 -15.40 2.52
C TYR A 464 -0.55 -15.83 2.33
N ASP A 465 -0.20 -16.43 1.19
CA ASP A 465 1.18 -16.86 0.92
C ASP A 465 2.02 -15.67 0.45
N GLY A 466 1.44 -14.79 -0.38
CA GLY A 466 2.02 -13.49 -0.71
C GLY A 466 2.31 -12.65 0.54
N LEU A 467 1.28 -12.39 1.37
CA LEU A 467 1.45 -11.60 2.59
C LEU A 467 2.45 -12.23 3.59
N ALA A 468 2.49 -13.56 3.69
CA ALA A 468 3.48 -14.25 4.51
C ALA A 468 4.90 -14.10 3.93
N LYS A 469 5.07 -14.19 2.60
CA LYS A 469 6.35 -13.97 1.93
C LYS A 469 6.85 -12.54 2.06
N ASP A 470 5.95 -11.54 1.99
CA ASP A 470 6.33 -10.13 2.13
C ASP A 470 6.88 -9.83 3.53
N ILE A 471 6.37 -10.52 4.56
CA ILE A 471 6.90 -10.47 5.94
C ILE A 471 8.22 -11.25 6.07
N GLU A 472 8.35 -12.39 5.40
CA GLU A 472 9.59 -13.20 5.35
C GLU A 472 10.76 -12.43 4.71
N ASP A 473 10.52 -11.74 3.59
CA ASP A 473 11.52 -10.92 2.89
C ASP A 473 12.01 -9.72 3.74
N LEU A 474 11.24 -9.29 4.75
CA LEU A 474 11.67 -8.28 5.74
C LEU A 474 12.62 -8.82 6.81
N THR A 475 12.75 -10.14 7.00
CA THR A 475 13.70 -10.85 7.88
C THR A 475 13.66 -10.59 9.40
N SER A 476 13.17 -9.44 9.89
CA SER A 476 13.05 -9.15 11.32
C SER A 476 11.89 -8.21 11.67
N ILE A 477 11.45 -8.25 12.93
CA ILE A 477 10.41 -7.36 13.47
C ILE A 477 10.84 -5.89 13.48
N GLU A 478 12.14 -5.61 13.59
CA GLU A 478 12.71 -4.26 13.51
C GLU A 478 12.48 -3.65 12.13
N LYS A 479 12.86 -4.36 11.06
CA LYS A 479 12.65 -3.93 9.67
C LYS A 479 11.17 -3.87 9.29
N LEU A 480 10.33 -4.70 9.91
CA LEU A 480 8.87 -4.56 9.80
C LEU A 480 8.40 -3.23 10.41
N GLY A 481 8.95 -2.81 11.56
CA GLY A 481 8.67 -1.50 12.16
C GLY A 481 9.15 -0.33 11.29
N GLU A 482 10.37 -0.43 10.74
CA GLU A 482 10.91 0.53 9.75
C GLU A 482 10.00 0.65 8.52
N SER A 483 9.51 -0.48 7.98
CA SER A 483 8.63 -0.51 6.80
C SER A 483 7.20 -0.01 7.08
N LEU A 484 6.76 -0.01 8.34
CA LEU A 484 5.42 0.43 8.76
C LEU A 484 5.39 1.86 9.35
N ASP A 485 6.56 2.49 9.53
CA ASP A 485 6.75 3.74 10.31
C ASP A 485 6.13 3.67 11.72
N LYS A 486 6.40 2.57 12.45
CA LYS A 486 5.82 2.26 13.77
C LYS A 486 6.89 1.96 14.82
N ASP A 487 6.56 2.23 16.08
CA ASP A 487 7.37 1.76 17.20
C ASP A 487 7.27 0.23 17.39
N GLU A 488 8.18 -0.31 18.21
CA GLU A 488 8.29 -1.76 18.43
C GLU A 488 6.98 -2.38 18.96
N ASN A 489 6.22 -1.69 19.81
CA ASN A 489 4.98 -2.19 20.40
C ASN A 489 3.83 -2.14 19.40
N ASP A 490 3.66 -1.04 18.67
CA ASP A 490 2.63 -0.91 17.63
C ASP A 490 2.90 -1.87 16.45
N THR A 491 4.18 -2.13 16.14
CA THR A 491 4.61 -3.17 15.20
C THR A 491 4.22 -4.56 15.70
N PHE A 492 4.47 -4.87 16.97
CA PHE A 492 4.03 -6.14 17.56
C PHE A 492 2.50 -6.27 17.63
N ILE A 493 1.74 -5.19 17.86
CA ILE A 493 0.28 -5.22 17.80
C ILE A 493 -0.18 -5.60 16.39
N TRP A 494 0.26 -4.87 15.36
CA TRP A 494 -0.08 -5.12 13.96
C TRP A 494 0.31 -6.55 13.53
N TYR A 495 1.54 -6.97 13.84
CA TYR A 495 2.03 -8.32 13.54
C TYR A 495 1.18 -9.42 14.20
N ASN A 496 0.77 -9.22 15.45
CA ASN A 496 -0.11 -10.15 16.15
C ASN A 496 -1.52 -10.21 15.54
N GLU A 497 -2.03 -9.13 14.96
CA GLU A 497 -3.32 -9.12 14.25
C GLU A 497 -3.21 -9.84 12.91
N VAL A 498 -2.19 -9.54 12.10
CA VAL A 498 -1.91 -10.20 10.82
C VAL A 498 -1.72 -11.71 11.01
N ALA A 499 -0.91 -12.13 11.97
CA ALA A 499 -0.66 -13.55 12.20
C ALA A 499 -1.91 -14.30 12.66
N LYS A 500 -2.77 -13.69 13.48
CA LYS A 500 -4.09 -14.25 13.84
C LYS A 500 -5.02 -14.31 12.63
N PHE A 501 -5.03 -13.28 11.78
CA PHE A 501 -5.78 -13.27 10.53
C PHE A 501 -5.35 -14.39 9.57
N ILE A 502 -4.05 -14.64 9.42
CA ILE A 502 -3.53 -15.76 8.62
C ILE A 502 -3.98 -17.09 9.24
N LEU A 503 -3.85 -17.26 10.56
CA LEU A 503 -4.21 -18.48 11.28
C LEU A 503 -5.73 -18.75 11.42
N ASN A 504 -6.60 -17.78 11.08
CA ASN A 504 -8.06 -18.00 11.05
C ASN A 504 -8.50 -19.05 10.02
N LYS A 505 -7.61 -19.49 9.11
CA LYS A 505 -7.80 -20.69 8.28
C LYS A 505 -6.84 -21.78 8.73
N GLU A 506 -7.37 -22.92 9.17
CA GLU A 506 -6.57 -24.05 9.70
C GLU A 506 -5.47 -24.51 8.73
N ASN A 507 -5.75 -24.53 7.42
CA ASN A 507 -4.77 -24.92 6.40
C ASN A 507 -3.57 -23.96 6.31
N ASN A 508 -3.69 -22.70 6.74
CA ASN A 508 -2.61 -21.72 6.66
C ASN A 508 -1.52 -21.91 7.72
N VAL A 509 -1.71 -22.82 8.70
CA VAL A 509 -0.66 -23.17 9.68
C VAL A 509 0.65 -23.57 8.98
N ILE A 510 0.56 -24.23 7.81
CA ILE A 510 1.71 -24.63 7.00
C ILE A 510 2.60 -23.46 6.56
N LEU A 511 2.06 -22.24 6.47
CA LEU A 511 2.85 -21.05 6.15
C LEU A 511 3.84 -20.73 7.27
N PHE A 512 3.45 -20.88 8.53
CA PHE A 512 4.33 -20.69 9.68
C PHE A 512 5.35 -21.82 9.83
N GLU A 513 5.01 -23.05 9.45
CA GLU A 513 5.97 -24.17 9.47
C GLU A 513 7.01 -24.06 8.34
N ASN A 514 6.64 -23.49 7.18
CA ASN A 514 7.49 -23.45 5.99
C ASN A 514 8.20 -22.11 5.73
N ARG A 515 7.75 -20.99 6.32
CA ARG A 515 8.30 -19.64 6.10
C ARG A 515 8.87 -19.04 7.38
N ALA A 516 9.97 -18.30 7.24
CA ALA A 516 10.60 -17.56 8.32
C ALA A 516 9.81 -16.27 8.62
N ILE A 517 8.71 -16.40 9.38
CA ILE A 517 7.78 -15.29 9.69
C ILE A 517 7.48 -15.11 11.18
N THR A 518 8.09 -15.89 12.08
CA THR A 518 7.83 -15.82 13.53
C THR A 518 9.04 -15.27 14.28
N PRO A 519 8.95 -14.15 15.05
CA PRO A 519 10.12 -13.57 15.70
C PRO A 519 10.59 -14.39 16.91
N ASN A 520 11.88 -14.65 16.96
CA ASN A 520 12.59 -15.12 18.16
C ASN A 520 12.80 -13.98 19.18
N LYS A 521 13.45 -14.26 20.32
CA LYS A 521 13.73 -13.24 21.35
C LYS A 521 14.52 -12.04 20.83
N GLU A 522 15.37 -12.23 19.83
CA GLU A 522 16.19 -11.20 19.19
C GLU A 522 15.42 -10.44 18.09
N GLY A 523 14.16 -10.82 17.81
CA GLY A 523 13.30 -10.18 16.81
C GLY A 523 13.54 -10.67 15.38
N ILE A 524 14.47 -11.59 15.16
CA ILE A 524 14.74 -12.21 13.85
C ILE A 524 13.60 -13.19 13.55
N PHE A 525 13.10 -13.20 12.31
CA PHE A 525 12.05 -14.14 11.93
C PHE A 525 12.63 -15.54 11.64
N CYS A 526 11.97 -16.55 12.21
CA CYS A 526 12.31 -17.96 12.06
C CYS A 526 11.05 -18.77 11.68
N VAL A 527 11.26 -20.01 11.20
CA VAL A 527 10.18 -20.98 11.00
C VAL A 527 9.65 -21.49 12.34
N LYS A 528 8.37 -21.86 12.38
CA LYS A 528 7.68 -22.29 13.60
C LYS A 528 8.19 -23.62 14.18
N SER A 529 8.84 -24.47 13.37
CA SER A 529 9.46 -25.72 13.84
C SER A 529 10.61 -25.50 14.82
N ASP A 530 11.29 -24.36 14.69
CA ASP A 530 12.58 -24.10 15.33
C ASP A 530 12.42 -23.26 16.61
N LEU A 531 11.18 -22.84 16.91
CA LEU A 531 10.85 -21.92 18.00
C LEU A 531 10.13 -22.60 19.16
N TYR A 532 10.63 -22.30 20.37
CA TYR A 532 10.11 -22.83 21.63
C TYR A 532 9.59 -21.72 22.55
N ILE A 533 8.53 -22.00 23.30
CA ILE A 533 8.06 -21.08 24.36
C ILE A 533 9.05 -21.11 25.52
N ASP A 534 9.52 -19.94 25.92
CA ASP A 534 10.29 -19.75 27.16
C ASP A 534 9.41 -20.01 28.40
N LYS A 535 9.58 -21.19 29.00
CA LYS A 535 9.20 -21.48 30.38
C LYS A 535 10.42 -21.57 31.31
N ILE A 536 11.61 -21.27 30.82
CA ILE A 536 12.86 -21.23 31.59
C ILE A 536 12.76 -20.06 32.57
N LYS A 537 12.43 -18.85 32.06
CA LYS A 537 12.27 -17.61 32.84
C LYS A 537 13.45 -17.33 33.77
N ASP A 538 14.66 -17.58 33.27
CA ASP A 538 15.92 -17.51 33.99
C ASP A 538 16.99 -17.04 33.00
N ASN A 539 17.26 -15.74 33.01
CA ASN A 539 18.20 -15.15 32.05
C ASN A 539 19.64 -15.57 32.33
N GLU A 540 20.00 -15.74 33.62
CA GLU A 540 21.33 -16.17 34.06
C GLU A 540 21.71 -17.53 33.45
N LEU A 541 20.77 -18.49 33.42
CA LEU A 541 20.98 -19.77 32.74
C LEU A 541 21.12 -19.65 31.20
N VAL A 542 20.44 -18.67 30.57
CA VAL A 542 20.56 -18.43 29.12
C VAL A 542 21.91 -17.79 28.78
N GLU A 543 22.36 -16.82 29.58
CA GLU A 543 23.70 -16.23 29.48
C GLU A 543 24.81 -17.28 29.68
N VAL A 544 24.67 -18.16 30.69
CA VAL A 544 25.61 -19.28 30.92
C VAL A 544 25.71 -20.19 29.69
N LEU A 545 24.60 -20.54 29.04
CA LEU A 545 24.65 -21.40 27.86
C LEU A 545 25.19 -20.67 26.62
N GLN A 546 24.91 -19.37 26.48
CA GLN A 546 25.48 -18.52 25.44
C GLN A 546 27.01 -18.43 25.55
N LEU A 547 27.55 -18.29 26.76
CA LEU A 547 28.99 -18.34 27.05
C LEU A 547 29.62 -19.73 26.76
N LEU A 548 28.84 -20.81 26.84
CA LEU A 548 29.25 -22.17 26.45
C LEU A 548 29.11 -22.43 24.93
N GLY A 549 28.70 -21.42 24.15
CA GLY A 549 28.64 -21.46 22.68
C GLY A 549 27.26 -21.70 22.07
N GLU A 550 26.18 -21.74 22.87
CA GLU A 550 24.81 -21.96 22.38
C GLU A 550 23.86 -20.81 22.78
N ASN A 551 23.52 -19.95 21.83
CA ASN A 551 22.61 -18.84 22.06
C ASN A 551 21.13 -19.27 21.97
N TRP A 552 20.54 -19.65 23.10
CA TRP A 552 19.12 -20.06 23.11
C TRP A 552 18.13 -18.91 22.82
N ASN A 553 18.54 -17.64 22.74
CA ASN A 553 17.65 -16.57 22.30
C ASN A 553 17.27 -16.71 20.81
N GLU A 554 18.10 -17.37 20.00
CA GLU A 554 17.82 -17.65 18.58
C GLU A 554 16.62 -18.59 18.39
N ILE A 555 16.42 -19.54 19.32
CA ILE A 555 15.37 -20.59 19.26
C ILE A 555 14.20 -20.35 20.23
N LEU A 556 14.25 -19.31 21.07
CA LEU A 556 13.15 -18.98 21.98
C LEU A 556 12.22 -17.93 21.34
N LEU A 557 10.92 -18.21 21.37
CA LEU A 557 9.87 -17.35 20.86
C LEU A 557 9.85 -15.99 21.59
N ASN A 558 9.64 -14.90 20.85
CA ASN A 558 9.51 -13.58 21.46
C ASN A 558 8.31 -13.50 22.43
N SER A 559 8.51 -12.88 23.61
CA SER A 559 7.46 -12.77 24.63
C SER A 559 6.26 -11.90 24.22
N LYS A 560 6.41 -11.06 23.19
CA LYS A 560 5.33 -10.25 22.61
C LYS A 560 4.46 -11.01 21.59
N VAL A 561 4.79 -12.27 21.24
CA VAL A 561 3.94 -13.12 20.37
C VAL A 561 2.77 -13.70 21.17
N SER A 562 1.54 -13.49 20.68
CA SER A 562 0.28 -13.80 21.40
C SER A 562 -0.66 -14.74 20.64
N PHE A 563 -0.13 -15.58 19.75
CA PHE A 563 -0.88 -16.54 18.94
C PHE A 563 -0.17 -17.89 18.83
N GLY A 564 -0.79 -18.84 18.12
CA GLY A 564 -0.18 -20.11 17.75
C GLY A 564 -0.11 -21.14 18.88
N ARG A 565 0.64 -22.22 18.62
CA ARG A 565 0.99 -23.28 19.58
C ARG A 565 2.39 -23.79 19.26
N TYR A 566 3.27 -23.76 20.26
CA TYR A 566 4.68 -24.11 20.18
C TYR A 566 5.03 -25.05 21.32
N TYR A 567 6.13 -25.79 21.21
CA TYR A 567 6.63 -26.62 22.31
C TYR A 567 7.37 -25.75 23.33
N PRO A 568 7.26 -26.01 24.64
CA PRO A 568 8.04 -25.29 25.64
C PRO A 568 9.48 -25.82 25.73
N LYS A 569 10.43 -24.94 26.06
CA LYS A 569 11.68 -25.30 26.74
C LYS A 569 11.53 -24.92 28.21
N GLU A 570 11.84 -25.83 29.12
CA GLU A 570 11.71 -25.66 30.58
C GLU A 570 13.11 -25.64 31.23
N LYS A 571 13.23 -25.21 32.51
CA LYS A 571 14.54 -25.13 33.20
C LYS A 571 15.35 -26.42 33.18
N LYS A 572 14.68 -27.57 33.05
CA LYS A 572 15.33 -28.88 32.94
C LYS A 572 16.05 -29.09 31.60
N ASP A 573 15.52 -28.54 30.52
CA ASP A 573 16.12 -28.70 29.18
C ASP A 573 17.42 -27.93 29.09
N ILE A 574 17.43 -26.66 29.55
CA ILE A 574 18.66 -25.85 29.55
C ILE A 574 19.71 -26.41 30.53
N ALA A 575 19.29 -26.94 31.68
CA ALA A 575 20.19 -27.60 32.63
C ALA A 575 20.83 -28.88 32.05
N ASN A 576 20.10 -29.65 31.23
CA ASN A 576 20.64 -30.81 30.52
C ASN A 576 21.67 -30.40 29.45
N GLU A 577 21.42 -29.31 28.72
CA GLU A 577 22.29 -28.82 27.65
C GLU A 577 23.60 -28.24 28.22
N ILE A 578 23.51 -27.31 29.19
CA ILE A 578 24.66 -26.81 29.96
C ILE A 578 25.47 -27.99 30.53
N SER A 579 24.79 -28.97 31.13
CA SER A 579 25.43 -30.18 31.67
C SER A 579 26.01 -31.11 30.60
N SER A 580 25.78 -30.88 29.31
CA SER A 580 26.30 -31.67 28.19
C SER A 580 27.42 -30.96 27.44
N SER A 581 27.30 -29.66 27.21
CA SER A 581 28.38 -28.80 26.70
C SER A 581 29.58 -28.84 27.65
N LEU A 582 29.35 -28.73 28.97
CA LEU A 582 30.40 -28.86 30.01
C LEU A 582 31.13 -30.21 30.05
N LYS A 583 30.66 -31.25 29.34
CA LYS A 583 31.38 -32.54 29.24
C LYS A 583 32.47 -32.56 28.16
N ASN A 584 32.41 -31.65 27.20
CA ASN A 584 33.18 -31.72 25.94
C ASN A 584 34.14 -30.54 25.73
N LEU A 585 34.20 -29.58 26.66
CA LEU A 585 34.89 -28.30 26.50
C LEU A 585 36.31 -28.28 27.11
N SER A 586 37.13 -27.34 26.62
CA SER A 586 38.49 -27.10 27.11
C SER A 586 38.47 -26.10 28.27
N LEU A 587 39.07 -26.46 29.40
CA LEU A 587 39.15 -25.63 30.62
C LEU A 587 40.11 -24.43 30.51
N ASN A 588 40.57 -24.10 29.30
CA ASN A 588 41.47 -22.98 29.01
C ASN A 588 40.76 -21.82 28.29
N ASP A 589 39.45 -21.91 28.05
CA ASP A 589 38.66 -20.86 27.40
C ASP A 589 38.06 -19.92 28.45
N GLU A 590 38.25 -18.61 28.28
CA GLU A 590 37.80 -17.58 29.22
C GLU A 590 36.28 -17.56 29.37
N ASN A 591 35.53 -17.83 28.29
CA ASN A 591 34.06 -17.87 28.33
C ASN A 591 33.55 -19.09 29.12
N VAL A 592 34.26 -20.22 29.04
CA VAL A 592 33.93 -21.44 29.79
C VAL A 592 34.25 -21.27 31.28
N ILE A 593 35.30 -20.52 31.62
CA ILE A 593 35.62 -20.15 33.01
C ILE A 593 34.54 -19.22 33.58
N GLU A 594 34.13 -18.17 32.86
CA GLU A 594 33.05 -17.27 33.24
C GLU A 594 31.70 -18.00 33.40
N ALA A 595 31.36 -18.89 32.45
CA ALA A 595 30.15 -19.71 32.52
C ALA A 595 30.14 -20.64 33.75
N ILE A 596 31.29 -21.20 34.14
CA ILE A 596 31.43 -22.02 35.35
C ILE A 596 31.35 -21.15 36.62
N SER A 597 31.83 -19.90 36.61
CA SER A 597 31.63 -18.97 37.74
C SER A 597 30.15 -18.64 37.92
N ARG A 598 29.48 -18.13 36.88
CA ARG A 598 28.05 -17.79 36.91
C ARG A 598 27.16 -18.98 37.27
N LEU A 599 27.46 -20.18 36.78
CA LEU A 599 26.73 -21.39 37.15
C LEU A 599 26.99 -21.80 38.61
N SER A 600 28.17 -21.53 39.16
CA SER A 600 28.48 -21.77 40.57
C SER A 600 27.78 -20.75 41.48
N GLU A 601 27.74 -19.47 41.07
CA GLU A 601 26.94 -18.43 41.71
C GLU A 601 25.46 -18.82 41.72
N TRP A 602 24.89 -19.23 40.58
CA TRP A 602 23.51 -19.74 40.46
C TRP A 602 23.22 -21.00 41.29
N PHE A 603 24.23 -21.82 41.60
CA PHE A 603 24.10 -22.93 42.56
C PHE A 603 24.05 -22.49 44.03
N GLU A 604 24.45 -21.25 44.34
CA GLU A 604 24.42 -20.68 45.70
C GLU A 604 23.31 -19.61 45.86
N SER A 605 22.94 -18.89 44.80
CA SER A 605 21.86 -17.90 44.78
C SER A 605 20.49 -18.56 44.53
N GLN A 606 19.72 -18.75 45.61
CA GLN A 606 18.28 -19.08 45.57
C GLN A 606 17.84 -20.19 44.60
N ASN A 607 18.23 -21.46 44.86
CA ASN A 607 17.31 -22.60 45.06
C ASN A 607 18.09 -23.95 45.07
N PRO A 608 18.75 -24.34 46.18
CA PRO A 608 19.59 -25.54 46.22
C PRO A 608 18.83 -26.88 46.03
N LYS A 609 17.49 -26.85 45.99
CA LYS A 609 16.68 -28.00 45.53
C LYS A 609 16.72 -28.11 44.01
N ASP A 610 16.33 -27.04 43.32
CA ASP A 610 16.33 -26.93 41.86
C ASP A 610 17.73 -27.19 41.29
N SER A 611 18.79 -26.64 41.90
CA SER A 611 20.18 -26.94 41.52
C SER A 611 20.49 -28.43 41.61
N GLN A 612 20.02 -29.13 42.65
CA GLN A 612 20.23 -30.56 42.82
C GLN A 612 19.33 -31.44 41.91
N GLU A 613 18.11 -31.01 41.63
CA GLU A 613 17.11 -31.73 40.83
C GLU A 613 17.36 -31.58 39.32
N LEU A 614 17.77 -30.40 38.87
CA LEU A 614 18.01 -30.07 37.47
C LEU A 614 19.43 -30.48 37.02
N PHE A 615 20.46 -30.18 37.80
CA PHE A 615 21.87 -30.37 37.40
C PHE A 615 22.52 -31.64 37.98
N GLY A 616 21.84 -32.41 38.83
CA GLY A 616 22.14 -33.83 39.12
C GLY A 616 23.61 -34.20 39.35
N GLU A 617 24.29 -34.70 38.31
CA GLU A 617 25.71 -35.08 38.36
C GLU A 617 26.64 -33.85 38.33
N THR A 618 26.36 -32.86 37.47
CA THR A 618 27.07 -31.58 37.39
C THR A 618 27.05 -30.88 38.75
N TYR A 619 25.90 -30.86 39.43
CA TYR A 619 25.79 -30.29 40.78
C TYR A 619 26.56 -31.09 41.86
N ARG A 620 26.69 -32.41 41.72
CA ARG A 620 27.58 -33.22 42.59
C ARG A 620 29.05 -32.92 42.33
N LYS A 621 29.41 -32.66 41.07
CA LYS A 621 30.76 -32.31 40.62
C LYS A 621 31.08 -30.81 40.69
N ARG A 622 30.17 -29.94 41.13
CA ARG A 622 30.36 -28.47 41.10
C ARG A 622 31.67 -28.02 41.75
N ALA A 623 32.05 -28.62 42.88
CA ALA A 623 33.33 -28.35 43.52
C ALA A 623 34.53 -28.86 42.68
N GLU A 624 34.43 -30.01 42.04
CA GLU A 624 35.48 -30.52 41.13
C GLU A 624 35.59 -29.65 39.86
N LEU A 625 34.49 -29.13 39.33
CA LEU A 625 34.46 -28.23 38.18
C LEU A 625 35.09 -26.87 38.53
N PHE A 626 34.66 -26.25 39.63
CA PHE A 626 35.20 -24.98 40.11
C PHE A 626 36.67 -25.07 40.52
N MET A 627 37.08 -26.11 41.27
CA MET A 627 38.50 -26.34 41.58
C MET A 627 39.35 -26.64 40.34
N ASN A 628 38.73 -26.93 39.19
CA ASN A 628 39.44 -27.15 37.94
C ASN A 628 39.67 -25.90 37.09
N THR A 629 38.84 -24.85 37.22
CA THR A 629 39.07 -23.53 36.59
C THR A 629 40.08 -22.67 37.34
N ILE A 630 40.31 -22.93 38.63
CA ILE A 630 41.38 -22.26 39.42
C ILE A 630 42.76 -22.60 38.83
N GLN A 631 43.50 -21.58 38.41
CA GLN A 631 44.84 -21.74 37.82
C GLN A 631 45.91 -22.08 38.89
N ASP A 632 45.93 -21.36 40.02
CA ASP A 632 46.82 -21.68 41.15
C ASP A 632 46.20 -22.73 42.07
N LYS A 633 46.40 -23.99 41.69
CA LYS A 633 45.99 -25.15 42.49
C LYS A 633 46.93 -25.40 43.69
N GLU A 634 48.13 -24.81 43.72
CA GLU A 634 49.13 -25.08 44.76
C GLU A 634 48.85 -24.30 46.04
N SER A 635 48.53 -23.00 45.94
CA SER A 635 48.07 -22.19 47.09
C SER A 635 46.79 -22.75 47.70
N LEU A 636 45.84 -23.20 46.88
CA LEU A 636 44.61 -23.86 47.33
C LEU A 636 44.91 -25.10 48.21
N TYR A 637 45.81 -25.98 47.76
CA TYR A 637 46.18 -27.18 48.53
C TYR A 637 46.90 -26.85 49.85
N GLN A 638 47.58 -25.71 49.96
CA GLN A 638 48.16 -25.25 51.22
C GLN A 638 47.06 -24.86 52.22
N VAL A 639 46.06 -24.07 51.79
CA VAL A 639 44.91 -23.69 52.63
C VAL A 639 44.15 -24.92 53.12
N MET A 640 43.83 -25.86 52.22
CA MET A 640 43.09 -27.10 52.55
C MET A 640 43.87 -28.08 53.44
N ARG A 641 45.20 -27.96 53.56
CA ARG A 641 46.02 -28.77 54.49
C ARG A 641 46.21 -28.15 55.87
N SER A 642 45.80 -26.90 56.07
CA SER A 642 45.80 -26.29 57.41
C SER A 642 44.72 -26.94 58.29
N ASN A 643 44.99 -27.13 59.58
CA ASN A 643 44.00 -27.63 60.56
C ASN A 643 42.96 -26.55 60.95
N THR A 644 42.64 -25.63 60.03
CA THR A 644 41.83 -24.45 60.27
C THR A 644 40.37 -24.75 59.94
N ASP A 645 39.46 -24.31 60.79
CA ASP A 645 38.02 -24.50 60.59
C ASP A 645 37.56 -23.73 59.33
N LEU A 646 37.12 -24.47 58.30
CA LEU A 646 36.65 -23.94 57.02
C LEU A 646 35.52 -22.90 57.17
N SER A 647 34.71 -22.99 58.23
CA SER A 647 33.68 -21.98 58.51
C SER A 647 34.26 -20.60 58.81
N LYS A 648 35.47 -20.53 59.40
CA LYS A 648 36.17 -19.28 59.69
C LYS A 648 36.89 -18.74 58.46
N LEU A 649 37.48 -19.61 57.63
CA LEU A 649 38.06 -19.19 56.36
C LEU A 649 37.00 -18.62 55.42
N SER A 650 35.83 -19.24 55.33
CA SER A 650 34.67 -18.70 54.59
C SER A 650 34.21 -17.36 55.14
N ALA A 651 34.15 -17.19 56.47
CA ALA A 651 33.79 -15.91 57.08
C ALA A 651 34.84 -14.80 56.83
N VAL A 652 36.14 -15.13 56.78
CA VAL A 652 37.21 -14.18 56.45
C VAL A 652 37.20 -13.83 54.97
N ALA A 653 37.03 -14.80 54.07
CA ALA A 653 36.89 -14.55 52.64
C ALA A 653 35.68 -13.66 52.34
N LYS A 654 34.52 -13.96 52.95
CA LYS A 654 33.32 -13.14 52.78
C LYS A 654 33.46 -11.73 53.36
N ALA A 655 34.14 -11.59 54.50
CA ALA A 655 34.49 -10.28 55.04
C ALA A 655 35.49 -9.51 54.14
N LEU A 656 36.30 -10.20 53.34
CA LEU A 656 37.19 -9.60 52.34
C LEU A 656 36.46 -9.20 51.06
N ASP A 657 35.49 -9.97 50.59
CA ASP A 657 34.62 -9.56 49.48
C ASP A 657 33.75 -8.35 49.89
N GLU A 658 33.29 -8.33 51.14
CA GLU A 658 32.55 -7.20 51.73
C GLU A 658 33.45 -6.00 52.10
N ASN A 659 34.76 -6.20 52.35
CA ASN A 659 35.77 -5.16 52.63
C ASN A 659 37.20 -5.63 52.24
N PRO A 660 37.67 -5.39 50.99
CA PRO A 660 38.95 -5.89 50.49
C PRO A 660 40.19 -5.44 51.29
N ASP A 661 40.11 -4.30 51.97
CA ASP A 661 41.19 -3.74 52.80
C ASP A 661 41.54 -4.60 54.03
N LEU A 662 40.70 -5.56 54.43
CA LEU A 662 40.94 -6.39 55.62
C LEU A 662 42.25 -7.21 55.56
N MET A 663 42.75 -7.55 54.36
CA MET A 663 44.04 -8.24 54.20
C MET A 663 45.24 -7.35 54.58
N GLN A 664 45.12 -6.01 54.45
CA GLN A 664 46.17 -5.10 54.92
C GLN A 664 46.31 -5.13 56.45
N ASN A 665 45.20 -5.32 57.17
CA ASN A 665 45.18 -5.29 58.63
C ASN A 665 45.79 -6.53 59.29
N PHE A 666 45.84 -7.69 58.60
CA PHE A 666 46.54 -8.86 59.11
C PHE A 666 48.07 -8.69 59.09
N ASN A 667 48.63 -8.08 58.04
CA ASN A 667 50.07 -7.81 57.94
C ASN A 667 50.56 -6.80 59.00
N GLN A 668 49.69 -5.92 59.49
CA GLN A 668 50.02 -4.95 60.54
C GLN A 668 50.39 -5.64 61.87
N ALA A 669 49.84 -6.82 62.18
CA ALA A 669 50.13 -7.51 63.44
C ALA A 669 51.59 -7.98 63.55
N GLU A 670 52.19 -8.36 62.43
CA GLU A 670 53.61 -8.74 62.33
C GLU A 670 54.50 -7.48 62.34
N GLN A 671 54.09 -6.43 61.62
CA GLN A 671 54.77 -5.13 61.61
C GLN A 671 54.80 -4.44 62.99
N VAL A 672 53.76 -4.58 63.82
CA VAL A 672 53.74 -4.01 65.19
C VAL A 672 54.79 -4.64 66.10
N SER A 673 55.15 -5.92 65.90
CA SER A 673 56.24 -6.53 66.66
C SER A 673 57.61 -5.99 66.21
N LEU A 674 57.81 -5.85 64.89
CA LEU A 674 59.03 -5.28 64.32
C LEU A 674 59.22 -3.80 64.72
N LEU A 675 58.15 -3.01 64.80
CA LEU A 675 58.18 -1.60 65.23
C LEU A 675 58.57 -1.41 66.71
N LEU A 676 58.29 -2.39 67.57
CA LEU A 676 58.72 -2.35 68.97
C LEU A 676 60.22 -2.69 69.11
N GLU A 677 60.73 -3.64 68.30
CA GLU A 677 62.16 -3.93 68.21
C GLU A 677 62.97 -2.79 67.56
N GLU A 678 62.44 -2.16 66.49
CA GLU A 678 63.13 -1.10 65.74
C GLU A 678 63.35 0.19 66.54
N TYR A 679 62.45 0.49 67.48
CA TYR A 679 62.53 1.67 68.35
C TYR A 679 63.05 1.36 69.77
N ASP A 680 63.51 0.13 70.04
CA ASP A 680 64.04 -0.36 71.33
C ASP A 680 63.10 -0.09 72.53
N VAL A 681 61.79 -0.30 72.34
CA VAL A 681 60.74 -0.01 73.34
C VAL A 681 59.84 -1.22 73.57
N ASN A 682 59.56 -1.50 74.85
CA ASN A 682 58.92 -2.75 75.26
C ASN A 682 57.39 -2.64 75.35
N SER A 683 56.83 -1.47 75.02
CA SER A 683 55.40 -1.20 75.08
C SER A 683 54.97 -0.11 74.10
N LEU A 684 53.71 -0.19 73.64
CA LEU A 684 53.11 0.82 72.77
C LEU A 684 53.01 2.20 73.44
N ASP A 685 52.90 2.28 74.77
CA ASP A 685 52.83 3.55 75.50
C ASP A 685 54.19 4.27 75.56
N GLU A 686 55.31 3.55 75.57
CA GLU A 686 56.65 4.14 75.43
C GLU A 686 56.89 4.65 74.00
N LEU A 687 56.54 3.85 72.99
CA LEU A 687 56.60 4.26 71.57
C LEU A 687 55.78 5.53 71.31
N LYS A 688 54.59 5.61 71.93
CA LYS A 688 53.68 6.75 71.83
C LYS A 688 54.24 8.02 72.47
N LEU A 689 54.98 7.91 73.57
CA LEU A 689 55.68 9.03 74.21
C LEU A 689 56.79 9.63 73.34
N VAL A 690 57.41 8.83 72.46
CA VAL A 690 58.34 9.32 71.43
C VAL A 690 57.57 10.05 70.32
N LEU A 691 56.45 9.48 69.86
CA LEU A 691 55.66 9.97 68.72
C LEU A 691 54.79 11.21 69.02
N GLU A 692 54.37 11.44 70.28
CA GLU A 692 53.49 12.56 70.64
C GLU A 692 54.11 13.97 70.47
N ASN A 693 55.40 14.06 70.09
CA ASN A 693 56.10 15.32 69.81
C ASN A 693 55.93 15.86 68.36
N SER A 694 55.16 15.23 67.47
CA SER A 694 54.94 15.67 66.06
C SER A 694 53.54 15.37 65.50
N SER A 695 53.02 16.15 64.53
CA SER A 695 51.58 16.26 64.14
C SER A 695 51.38 17.26 62.96
N ARG A 696 50.30 17.40 62.17
CA ARG A 696 48.99 16.73 61.83
C ARG A 696 48.43 17.44 60.53
N ASP A 697 47.34 17.15 59.79
CA ASP A 697 46.14 16.27 59.88
C ASP A 697 45.50 15.99 58.44
N ASN A 698 44.25 15.48 58.33
CA ASN A 698 43.16 15.65 57.28
C ASN A 698 43.47 15.78 55.73
N TYR A 699 42.68 15.39 54.70
CA TYR A 699 41.39 14.66 54.55
C TYR A 699 41.35 13.79 53.23
N LYS A 700 40.32 13.88 52.35
CA LYS A 700 40.02 13.15 51.06
C LYS A 700 39.09 14.03 50.13
N PRO A 701 38.64 13.70 48.87
CA PRO A 701 38.77 12.50 47.97
C PRO A 701 39.17 12.82 46.49
N LYS A 702 39.07 11.88 45.50
CA LYS A 702 39.84 11.86 44.20
C LYS A 702 39.08 11.48 42.87
N LEU A 703 39.56 11.80 41.62
CA LEU A 703 38.88 11.51 40.29
C LEU A 703 39.73 11.28 38.95
N GLU A 704 40.13 10.03 38.63
CA GLU A 704 40.92 9.32 37.54
C GLU A 704 42.22 9.83 36.80
N ILE A 705 43.29 8.99 36.65
CA ILE A 705 44.63 9.29 36.01
C ILE A 705 44.83 8.73 34.57
N THR A 706 45.47 9.46 33.64
CA THR A 706 45.91 9.00 32.29
C THR A 706 47.44 9.04 32.01
N GLN A 707 47.88 8.61 30.81
CA GLN A 707 49.28 8.76 30.33
C GLN A 707 49.72 10.23 30.18
N GLU A 708 48.81 11.09 29.76
CA GLU A 708 49.11 12.48 29.42
C GLU A 708 49.20 13.34 30.70
N ASP A 709 48.52 12.92 31.76
CA ASP A 709 48.68 13.48 33.11
C ASP A 709 50.07 13.19 33.67
N LEU A 710 50.63 11.99 33.48
CA LEU A 710 51.99 11.65 33.93
C LEU A 710 53.06 12.52 33.26
N VAL A 711 52.90 12.82 31.97
CA VAL A 711 53.76 13.79 31.24
C VAL A 711 53.62 15.19 31.84
N SER A 712 52.38 15.61 32.09
CA SER A 712 52.06 16.93 32.61
C SER A 712 52.52 17.12 34.06
N LEU A 713 52.50 16.06 34.87
CA LEU A 713 53.00 15.96 36.25
C LEU A 713 54.54 15.97 36.33
N GLY A 714 55.25 15.65 35.25
CA GLY A 714 56.71 15.85 35.17
C GLY A 714 57.52 14.76 35.89
N VAL A 715 56.98 13.54 35.94
CA VAL A 715 57.52 12.40 36.69
C VAL A 715 58.65 11.69 35.96
N THR A 716 59.76 11.41 36.65
CA THR A 716 60.99 10.82 36.10
C THR A 716 61.60 9.64 36.87
N SER A 717 61.08 9.28 38.06
CA SER A 717 61.22 7.95 38.69
C SER A 717 59.85 7.35 39.07
N MET A 718 59.82 6.05 39.43
CA MET A 718 58.60 5.42 39.96
C MET A 718 58.31 5.91 41.39
N ASP A 719 59.38 6.17 42.16
CA ASP A 719 59.31 6.72 43.52
C ASP A 719 58.79 8.17 43.49
N GLU A 720 59.20 8.97 42.50
CA GLU A 720 58.62 10.30 42.24
C GLU A 720 57.12 10.23 41.93
N LEU A 721 56.60 9.13 41.41
CA LEU A 721 55.16 8.95 41.16
C LEU A 721 54.39 8.60 42.42
N GLU A 722 54.95 7.74 43.29
CA GLU A 722 54.37 7.52 44.61
C GLU A 722 54.43 8.80 45.45
N GLU A 723 55.52 9.57 45.39
CA GLU A 723 55.63 10.89 45.99
C GLU A 723 54.62 11.89 45.38
N ALA A 724 54.36 11.79 44.06
CA ALA A 724 53.39 12.64 43.38
C ALA A 724 51.93 12.40 43.78
N LEU A 725 51.61 11.19 44.26
CA LEU A 725 50.26 10.80 44.66
C LEU A 725 50.00 10.94 46.18
N LYS A 726 51.01 11.38 46.96
CA LYS A 726 50.89 11.69 48.40
C LYS A 726 50.37 13.10 48.71
N ASP A 727 50.49 14.06 47.79
CA ASP A 727 49.92 15.43 47.93
C ASP A 727 48.39 15.38 47.89
N LYS A 728 47.73 15.90 48.95
CA LYS A 728 46.28 15.80 49.14
C LYS A 728 45.46 16.69 48.20
N ASP A 729 46.00 17.80 47.71
CA ASP A 729 45.34 18.68 46.74
C ASP A 729 45.69 18.33 45.28
N LEU A 730 46.63 17.41 45.08
CA LEU A 730 46.62 16.51 43.92
C LEU A 730 45.90 15.18 44.18
N ALA A 731 45.21 15.02 45.32
CA ALA A 731 44.50 13.81 45.70
C ALA A 731 43.10 13.95 46.38
N ALA A 732 42.13 14.82 46.01
CA ALA A 732 41.85 15.74 44.90
C ALA A 732 41.76 15.21 43.46
N LEU A 733 42.77 15.36 42.60
CA LEU A 733 42.49 15.45 41.16
C LEU A 733 42.31 14.15 40.37
N PHE A 734 42.78 12.99 40.86
CA PHE A 734 42.87 11.73 40.05
C PHE A 734 42.76 10.38 40.82
N SER A 735 41.58 9.74 40.94
CA SER A 735 41.34 8.39 41.51
C SER A 735 42.09 7.26 40.79
N HIS A 736 42.02 6.07 41.41
CA HIS A 736 42.50 4.82 40.85
C HIS A 736 41.31 4.13 40.15
N THR A 737 41.52 3.44 39.02
CA THR A 737 42.59 2.48 38.76
C THR A 737 43.19 2.51 37.34
N SER A 738 44.48 2.83 37.26
CA SER A 738 45.39 2.26 36.26
C SER A 738 46.80 2.19 36.83
N LYS A 739 47.38 0.99 36.92
CA LYS A 739 48.79 0.84 37.35
C LYS A 739 49.70 1.28 36.18
N PRO A 740 50.57 2.28 36.37
CA PRO A 740 51.49 2.73 35.32
C PRO A 740 52.41 1.60 34.90
N ASN A 741 52.46 1.30 33.60
CA ASN A 741 53.42 0.33 33.06
C ASN A 741 54.72 1.03 32.62
N ALA A 742 55.79 0.24 32.48
CA ALA A 742 57.14 0.78 32.20
C ALA A 742 57.22 1.60 30.90
N ASN A 743 56.34 1.38 29.91
CA ASN A 743 56.33 2.16 28.67
C ASN A 743 55.77 3.57 28.89
N MET A 744 54.76 3.73 29.77
CA MET A 744 54.20 5.03 30.15
C MET A 744 55.26 5.89 30.86
N PHE A 745 56.04 5.25 31.73
CA PHE A 745 57.15 5.86 32.44
C PHE A 745 58.29 6.34 31.51
N LEU A 746 58.76 5.46 30.61
CA LEU A 746 59.80 5.79 29.62
C LEU A 746 59.35 6.91 28.66
N TYR A 747 58.05 6.97 28.34
CA TYR A 747 57.46 8.04 27.54
C TYR A 747 57.55 9.41 28.23
N ALA A 748 57.09 9.52 29.48
CA ALA A 748 57.13 10.77 30.24
C ALA A 748 58.57 11.31 30.42
N GLN A 749 59.50 10.45 30.83
CA GLN A 749 60.91 10.82 31.02
C GLN A 749 61.55 11.36 29.73
N SER A 750 61.13 10.85 28.56
CA SER A 750 61.64 11.32 27.26
C SER A 750 61.21 12.77 26.92
N LEU A 751 59.97 13.15 27.22
CA LEU A 751 59.41 14.47 26.90
C LEU A 751 59.94 15.56 27.83
N ILE A 752 60.13 15.23 29.12
CA ILE A 752 60.76 16.11 30.10
C ILE A 752 62.22 16.38 29.69
N THR A 753 62.96 15.32 29.31
CA THR A 753 64.34 15.43 28.82
C THR A 753 64.45 16.27 27.54
N ARG A 754 63.51 16.11 26.60
CA ARG A 754 63.42 16.95 25.38
C ARG A 754 63.22 18.41 25.73
N SER A 755 62.22 18.71 26.56
CA SER A 755 61.80 20.07 26.91
C SER A 755 62.91 20.84 27.62
N ARG A 756 63.57 20.20 28.60
CA ARG A 756 64.74 20.70 29.31
C ARG A 756 65.89 21.08 28.37
N LYS A 757 66.18 20.23 27.38
CA LYS A 757 67.22 20.46 26.37
C LYS A 757 66.86 21.59 25.40
N ASN A 758 65.60 21.69 24.98
CA ASN A 758 65.12 22.72 24.06
C ASN A 758 65.15 24.12 24.70
N ILE A 759 64.65 24.26 25.93
CA ILE A 759 64.63 25.55 26.65
C ILE A 759 66.04 26.01 27.03
N LYS A 760 66.90 25.12 27.57
CA LYS A 760 68.30 25.45 27.88
C LYS A 760 69.07 25.92 26.64
N LYS A 761 68.82 25.32 25.47
CA LYS A 761 69.37 25.78 24.19
C LYS A 761 68.79 27.13 23.72
N HIS A 762 67.51 27.39 23.96
CA HIS A 762 66.88 28.66 23.59
C HIS A 762 67.45 29.84 24.39
N LEU A 763 67.52 29.71 25.72
CA LEU A 763 68.01 30.76 26.61
C LEU A 763 69.47 31.15 26.35
N ILE A 764 70.36 30.18 26.12
CA ILE A 764 71.78 30.40 25.76
C ILE A 764 71.96 31.26 24.50
N ASN A 765 70.97 31.31 23.60
CA ASN A 765 71.00 32.10 22.37
C ASN A 765 70.17 33.39 22.44
N HIS A 766 69.58 33.71 23.59
CA HIS A 766 68.72 34.89 23.76
C HIS A 766 69.52 36.03 24.43
N PRO A 767 69.64 37.22 23.79
CA PRO A 767 70.62 38.25 24.18
C PRO A 767 70.36 38.94 25.54
N GLU A 768 69.27 38.61 26.21
CA GLU A 768 68.90 39.11 27.55
C GLU A 768 69.33 38.19 28.69
N TYR A 769 69.77 36.95 28.43
CA TYR A 769 70.11 35.96 29.46
C TYR A 769 71.59 35.57 29.37
N ASP A 770 72.31 35.73 30.47
CA ASP A 770 73.60 35.07 30.69
C ASP A 770 73.34 33.67 31.27
N CYS A 771 73.95 32.66 30.66
CA CYS A 771 73.82 31.25 30.98
C CYS A 771 75.20 30.58 31.14
N THR A 772 76.20 31.33 31.59
CA THR A 772 77.56 30.82 31.81
C THR A 772 77.69 29.92 33.05
N GLU A 773 76.84 30.10 34.06
CA GLU A 773 76.91 29.41 35.36
C GLU A 773 75.68 28.52 35.64
N VAL A 774 75.03 27.96 34.61
CA VAL A 774 73.77 27.20 34.76
C VAL A 774 73.91 25.94 35.60
N GLU A 775 73.33 25.95 36.79
CA GLU A 775 73.20 24.80 37.67
C GLU A 775 71.83 24.10 37.49
N GLU A 776 71.82 22.78 37.62
CA GLU A 776 70.60 21.96 37.52
C GLU A 776 70.14 21.62 38.94
N LEU A 777 69.34 22.52 39.53
CA LEU A 777 68.96 22.50 40.96
C LEU A 777 67.95 21.39 41.29
N ALA A 778 67.09 21.04 40.34
CA ALA A 778 66.19 19.89 40.40
C ALA A 778 65.85 19.40 38.98
N THR A 779 65.16 18.26 38.87
CA THR A 779 64.75 17.59 37.63
C THR A 779 64.18 18.54 36.55
N THR A 780 63.42 19.55 36.97
CA THR A 780 62.75 20.55 36.13
C THR A 780 63.17 22.01 36.41
N VAL A 781 64.14 22.26 37.31
CA VAL A 781 64.51 23.61 37.78
C VAL A 781 65.99 23.93 37.50
N LEU A 782 66.24 25.08 36.86
CA LEU A 782 67.57 25.61 36.59
C LEU A 782 67.85 26.88 37.40
N GLY A 783 69.04 26.96 37.98
CA GLY A 783 69.61 28.14 38.64
C GLY A 783 70.84 28.68 37.90
N GLY A 784 71.47 29.72 38.45
CA GLY A 784 72.71 30.30 37.90
C GLY A 784 72.53 31.02 36.55
N ILE A 785 71.31 31.43 36.23
CA ILE A 785 70.96 32.21 35.03
C ILE A 785 70.77 33.67 35.44
N LYS A 786 71.33 34.62 34.68
CA LYS A 786 71.21 36.06 34.97
C LYS A 786 70.52 36.78 33.80
N LYS A 787 69.30 37.27 34.02
CA LYS A 787 68.55 38.06 33.05
C LYS A 787 68.89 39.54 33.21
N ASN A 788 69.49 40.15 32.19
CA ASN A 788 69.97 41.54 32.21
C ASN A 788 70.84 41.88 33.44
N GLY A 789 71.62 40.91 33.94
CA GLY A 789 72.48 41.05 35.11
C GLY A 789 71.82 40.79 36.47
N VAL A 790 70.55 40.36 36.50
CA VAL A 790 69.82 39.98 37.71
C VAL A 790 69.57 38.47 37.72
N ASP A 791 69.89 37.79 38.83
CA ASP A 791 69.68 36.35 38.97
C ASP A 791 68.19 35.97 38.82
N VAL A 792 67.92 34.96 37.99
CA VAL A 792 66.59 34.43 37.67
C VAL A 792 66.61 32.89 37.74
N HIS A 793 65.54 32.31 38.27
CA HIS A 793 65.36 30.86 38.31
C HIS A 793 64.36 30.43 37.23
N ILE A 794 64.63 29.32 36.54
CA ILE A 794 63.82 28.85 35.41
C ILE A 794 63.20 27.49 35.75
N VAL A 795 61.87 27.42 35.76
CA VAL A 795 61.10 26.17 35.86
C VAL A 795 60.68 25.73 34.46
N ILE A 796 60.86 24.44 34.15
CA ILE A 796 60.68 23.88 32.80
C ILE A 796 59.61 22.79 32.80
N ARG A 797 58.60 22.92 31.93
CA ARG A 797 57.57 21.88 31.73
C ARG A 797 57.30 21.56 30.25
N PRO A 798 57.01 20.29 29.89
CA PRO A 798 56.42 19.97 28.59
C PRO A 798 55.01 20.56 28.49
N SER A 799 54.57 20.90 27.28
CA SER A 799 53.20 21.38 27.00
C SER A 799 52.57 20.70 25.77
N ASP A 800 53.02 19.47 25.46
CA ASP A 800 52.57 18.67 24.32
C ASP A 800 51.05 18.47 24.26
N ASN A 801 50.39 18.35 25.42
CA ASN A 801 48.93 18.16 25.52
C ASN A 801 48.14 19.47 25.75
N GLY A 802 48.74 20.63 25.47
CA GLY A 802 48.08 21.95 25.61
C GLY A 802 47.80 22.40 27.04
N GLN A 803 48.11 21.57 28.05
CA GLN A 803 48.04 21.89 29.48
C GLN A 803 49.44 21.75 30.11
N VAL A 804 49.60 22.32 31.30
CA VAL A 804 50.84 22.32 32.09
C VAL A 804 50.46 22.19 33.56
N ILE A 805 50.99 21.17 34.24
CA ILE A 805 50.84 21.00 35.69
C ILE A 805 52.21 21.31 36.32
N VAL A 806 52.22 22.03 37.43
CA VAL A 806 53.41 22.29 38.26
C VAL A 806 53.21 21.53 39.56
N TYR A 807 54.13 20.64 39.89
CA TYR A 807 53.89 19.64 40.93
C TYR A 807 54.85 19.77 42.12
N TYR A 808 56.16 19.75 41.87
CA TYR A 808 57.15 19.58 42.92
C TYR A 808 57.23 20.82 43.80
N SER A 809 57.46 20.63 45.10
CA SER A 809 57.68 21.73 46.06
C SER A 809 58.75 22.69 45.57
N SER A 810 59.89 22.16 45.10
CA SER A 810 60.98 22.94 44.52
C SER A 810 60.58 23.81 43.32
N GLU A 811 59.53 23.49 42.57
CA GLU A 811 59.00 24.34 41.50
C GLU A 811 58.06 25.42 42.05
N LYS A 812 57.18 25.04 42.97
CA LYS A 812 56.23 25.93 43.67
C LYS A 812 57.01 27.01 44.44
N ASP A 813 57.97 26.58 45.26
CA ASP A 813 58.89 27.43 46.04
C ASP A 813 59.77 28.30 45.12
N THR A 814 60.20 27.79 43.96
CA THR A 814 60.96 28.59 43.00
C THR A 814 60.11 29.68 42.36
N LEU A 815 58.86 29.39 41.98
CA LEU A 815 57.97 30.35 41.31
C LEU A 815 57.41 31.44 42.25
N ASP A 816 57.54 31.29 43.57
CA ASP A 816 57.26 32.34 44.55
C ASP A 816 58.36 33.41 44.62
N TYR A 817 59.59 33.12 44.14
CA TYR A 817 60.62 34.14 44.00
C TYR A 817 60.24 35.16 42.92
N ALA A 818 60.35 36.45 43.26
CA ALA A 818 60.03 37.57 42.35
C ALA A 818 60.83 37.57 41.02
N ASN A 819 61.95 36.84 40.96
CA ASN A 819 62.74 36.60 39.75
C ASN A 819 62.70 35.11 39.37
N ALA A 820 61.53 34.60 39.01
CA ALA A 820 61.35 33.25 38.47
C ALA A 820 60.49 33.25 37.21
N GLU A 821 60.78 32.33 36.29
CA GLU A 821 60.08 32.20 35.01
C GLU A 821 59.69 30.76 34.70
N LEU A 822 58.44 30.56 34.25
CA LEU A 822 57.92 29.27 33.81
C LEU A 822 58.02 29.13 32.29
N TRP A 823 58.87 28.24 31.81
CA TRP A 823 59.15 28.03 30.39
C TRP A 823 58.62 26.68 29.89
N ILE A 824 58.03 26.69 28.69
CA ILE A 824 57.31 25.55 28.12
C ILE A 824 57.76 25.18 26.70
N ASP A 825 57.77 23.88 26.39
CA ASP A 825 58.12 23.30 25.09
C ASP A 825 57.14 22.19 24.69
N ASN A 826 56.75 22.16 23.41
CA ASN A 826 55.94 21.09 22.80
C ASN A 826 56.65 20.41 21.61
N GLY A 827 57.93 20.72 21.36
CA GLY A 827 58.74 20.17 20.27
C GLY A 827 58.30 20.56 18.85
N LYS A 828 57.22 21.33 18.69
CA LYS A 828 56.64 21.76 17.39
C LYS A 828 56.84 23.27 17.16
N GLU A 829 56.74 24.05 18.23
CA GLU A 829 56.94 25.50 18.24
C GLU A 829 58.27 25.86 18.95
N PRO A 830 58.84 27.06 18.73
CA PRO A 830 59.93 27.55 19.59
C PRO A 830 59.43 27.66 21.06
N PRO A 831 60.28 27.36 22.07
CA PRO A 831 59.89 27.46 23.47
C PRO A 831 59.38 28.83 23.88
N LYS A 832 58.44 28.87 24.83
CA LYS A 832 57.72 30.09 25.24
C LYS A 832 57.79 30.31 26.75
N HIS A 833 57.92 31.58 27.15
CA HIS A 833 57.75 32.00 28.55
C HIS A 833 56.25 32.18 28.85
N LEU A 834 55.73 31.42 29.82
CA LEU A 834 54.34 31.43 30.24
C LEU A 834 54.09 32.44 31.38
N THR A 835 53.97 33.72 31.02
CA THR A 835 53.72 34.80 32.00
C THR A 835 52.33 34.70 32.66
N LEU A 836 52.20 35.19 33.91
CA LEU A 836 50.93 35.26 34.63
C LEU A 836 49.83 35.98 33.84
N GLY A 837 50.16 37.06 33.12
CA GLY A 837 49.22 37.78 32.25
C GLY A 837 48.73 36.98 31.04
N HIS A 838 49.48 35.95 30.61
CA HIS A 838 49.01 34.97 29.64
C HIS A 838 48.12 33.91 30.30
N ILE A 839 48.52 33.38 31.47
CA ILE A 839 47.74 32.40 32.24
C ILE A 839 46.33 32.94 32.52
N LEU A 840 46.20 34.16 33.05
CA LEU A 840 44.90 34.78 33.36
C LEU A 840 44.02 34.98 32.12
N LYS A 841 44.62 35.29 30.95
CA LYS A 841 43.88 35.40 29.68
C LYS A 841 43.36 34.05 29.17
N THR A 842 44.18 33.00 29.25
CA THR A 842 43.87 31.69 28.67
C THR A 842 42.97 30.85 29.57
N THR A 843 43.04 31.02 30.90
CA THR A 843 42.21 30.32 31.89
C THR A 843 40.87 30.99 32.19
N GLY A 844 40.71 32.28 31.86
CA GLY A 844 39.50 33.04 32.18
C GLY A 844 39.31 33.34 33.67
N ILE A 845 40.38 33.29 34.49
CA ILE A 845 40.35 33.57 35.92
C ILE A 845 40.17 35.08 36.15
N ASN A 846 38.89 35.49 36.17
CA ASN A 846 38.45 36.89 36.29
C ASN A 846 38.37 37.38 37.75
N LYS A 847 38.58 36.49 38.73
CA LYS A 847 38.67 36.79 40.16
C LYS A 847 39.80 35.96 40.77
N ILE A 848 40.83 36.64 41.25
CA ILE A 848 41.88 36.06 42.07
C ILE A 848 41.51 36.39 43.53
N PRO A 849 41.32 35.41 44.43
CA PRO A 849 41.24 35.69 45.86
C PRO A 849 42.61 36.15 46.37
N VAL A 850 42.62 37.14 47.27
CA VAL A 850 43.81 37.79 47.85
C VAL A 850 43.60 37.93 49.35
#